data_AF-A0A836UAZ6-F1
#
_entry.id   AF-A0A836UAZ6-F1
#
_cell.length_a   1.000
_cell.length_b   1.000
_cell.length_c   1.000
_cell.angle_alpha   90.00
_cell.angle_beta   90.00
_cell.angle_gamma   90.00
#
_symmetry.space_group_name_H-M   'P 1'
#
loop_
_entity.id
_entity.type
_entity.pdbx_description
1 polymer ?
#
loop_
_entity_poly.entity_id
_entity_poly.type
_entity_poly.pdbx_seq_one_letter_code
_entity_poly.pdbx_strand_id
1 'polypeptide(L)'
;MPTAGVPGGWTQIMLSVARPSPSRRVRSWLYCQRYPPWVAISLWKKRVIDCMVASACWRSVSSAPTWTANRAQVRGMAINRFMSSLPLVGTDFANLAKSIWVAETGVTMKFSMLCPVASLLLCGKLLAEEEAFHINPYLQNVTPTSMTVMWESREAMKGTVEFGQNGGYNETVAETVAVKIHEIQLAGLHSDTTYNYRVATGNNSYFEAHFTTAPEPGTENWRLVVYGDNRSNPNTHRGNIEQIMKLNPGIVLNSGDLVARGDEYKQWKEQYFDPLRGLAEYVPIFPCLGNHERNAVHYYNYASVPDENGESYYSFDYGNAHIIALNSNMRDAPYARGKAQTEWLIKDLQANQDQEWLIIFFHHPLFRCHPTRGITSQRWVWQPIFEQYGVDLVVNGHDHYYQRTYSIGAYSGSRKKGVFHLISGGGGAGTYPIVPKIHAAARNRVHHITAMDVMGDRIVGRAIDIDGTIFDSFVIDKKSPSSPEEFIAYEGYLLERDLGAAIRKLPTVPASKSGVEIDETIEIPNPFQAQVRMELTWHSTNGWLVPSRTGPALIEPGETIRIPVTVKTSQQQLYPVPTARLTFSLPDGEKAFRNDAFDFYPIKVRTSTELVAPSMDQAPTIDGDLSDETWKKAARVSAFVDVQGDREPEREIVGRIGRRDQMLYVSARIEAPAAVMESGYEGRDNSRAPRNDHFRVHLGSGDTAYTILVTARGPELDTRGKNDA
;
A
#
# COMPACT_ATOMS: atom_id res chain seq x y z
N MET A 1 26.19 15.67 1.63
CA MET A 1 25.33 16.81 2.04
C MET A 1 26.17 18.08 2.00
N PRO A 2 25.62 19.28 1.70
CA PRO A 2 24.20 19.60 1.45
C PRO A 2 23.60 18.81 0.26
N THR A 3 22.31 18.49 0.09
CA THR A 3 20.99 18.98 0.58
C THR A 3 20.32 20.13 -0.19
N ALA A 4 19.81 19.79 -1.37
CA ALA A 4 18.39 19.93 -1.76
C ALA A 4 18.04 18.60 -2.48
N GLY A 5 16.82 18.11 -2.65
CA GLY A 5 15.45 18.60 -2.48
C GLY A 5 14.61 17.67 -3.37
N VAL A 6 13.56 17.05 -2.84
CA VAL A 6 12.82 15.92 -3.46
C VAL A 6 11.40 16.44 -3.82
N PRO A 7 10.78 16.15 -4.99
CA PRO A 7 10.65 14.79 -5.58
C PRO A 7 10.85 14.65 -7.10
N GLY A 8 11.12 13.40 -7.55
CA GLY A 8 11.24 13.07 -8.98
C GLY A 8 11.81 11.67 -9.27
N GLY A 9 11.21 10.61 -8.72
CA GLY A 9 11.70 9.23 -8.86
C GLY A 9 11.40 8.60 -10.22
N TRP A 10 12.26 8.82 -11.22
CA TRP A 10 12.21 8.18 -12.54
C TRP A 10 13.18 6.99 -12.63
N THR A 11 12.81 5.96 -13.41
CA THR A 11 13.68 4.80 -13.69
C THR A 11 14.54 5.07 -14.91
N GLN A 12 15.86 5.15 -14.73
CA GLN A 12 16.81 5.33 -15.83
C GLN A 12 17.03 4.01 -16.60
N ILE A 13 16.97 4.05 -17.94
CA ILE A 13 17.33 2.93 -18.82
C ILE A 13 18.44 3.38 -19.76
N MET A 14 19.66 2.88 -19.53
CA MET A 14 20.80 3.07 -20.43
C MET A 14 21.07 1.76 -21.18
N LEU A 15 20.92 1.78 -22.50
CA LEU A 15 21.28 0.68 -23.41
C LEU A 15 22.68 0.89 -23.98
N SER A 16 23.71 0.30 -23.36
CA SER A 16 25.06 0.28 -23.94
C SER A 16 25.20 -0.88 -24.94
N VAL A 17 25.77 -0.57 -26.11
CA VAL A 17 26.14 -1.56 -27.12
C VAL A 17 27.65 -1.53 -27.29
N ALA A 18 28.33 -2.62 -26.94
CA ALA A 18 29.79 -2.70 -26.95
C ALA A 18 30.27 -4.01 -27.61
N ARG A 19 31.27 -3.89 -28.50
CA ARG A 19 32.03 -5.05 -29.00
C ARG A 19 33.18 -5.39 -28.04
N PRO A 20 33.51 -6.67 -27.81
CA PRO A 20 34.54 -7.06 -26.85
C PRO A 20 35.97 -6.87 -27.40
N SER A 21 36.82 -6.17 -26.65
CA SER A 21 38.28 -6.11 -26.84
C SER A 21 38.97 -5.65 -25.54
N PRO A 22 40.19 -6.09 -25.18
CA PRO A 22 40.56 -6.19 -23.76
C PRO A 22 41.49 -5.10 -23.19
N SER A 23 41.37 -4.93 -21.87
CA SER A 23 42.39 -4.43 -20.93
C SER A 23 42.77 -2.94 -20.93
N ARG A 24 42.60 -2.30 -19.76
CA ARG A 24 43.67 -1.61 -19.01
C ARG A 24 43.24 -1.39 -17.55
N ARG A 25 44.14 -0.88 -16.71
CA ARG A 25 44.15 -1.12 -15.25
C ARG A 25 44.56 0.15 -14.48
N VAL A 26 43.97 0.35 -13.29
CA VAL A 26 44.40 1.25 -12.18
C VAL A 26 44.44 2.77 -12.47
N ARG A 27 43.65 3.58 -11.72
CA ARG A 27 44.13 4.33 -10.53
C ARG A 27 43.03 5.16 -9.84
N SER A 28 43.08 5.15 -8.52
CA SER A 28 42.34 6.04 -7.61
C SER A 28 43.22 7.23 -7.20
N TRP A 29 42.58 8.37 -6.89
CA TRP A 29 43.18 9.49 -6.16
C TRP A 29 42.11 10.15 -5.27
N LEU A 30 42.52 10.61 -4.09
CA LEU A 30 41.74 11.52 -3.25
C LEU A 30 41.91 12.97 -3.76
N TYR A 31 41.01 13.89 -3.39
CA TYR A 31 41.29 15.20 -2.77
C TYR A 31 39.92 15.82 -2.41
N CYS A 32 39.56 15.96 -1.13
CA CYS A 32 39.82 17.12 -0.26
C CYS A 32 39.07 18.41 -0.69
N GLN A 33 38.01 18.79 0.06
CA GLN A 33 37.25 20.02 -0.15
C GLN A 33 37.83 21.20 0.65
N ARG A 34 37.85 22.39 0.06
CA ARG A 34 38.05 23.69 0.76
C ARG A 34 36.82 24.57 0.54
N TYR A 35 36.30 25.14 1.63
CA TYR A 35 35.41 26.33 1.60
C TYR A 35 36.26 27.58 1.89
N PRO A 36 35.90 28.75 1.33
CA PRO A 36 35.36 29.85 2.16
C PRO A 36 34.42 30.80 1.36
N PRO A 37 33.99 31.96 1.92
CA PRO A 37 33.35 32.25 3.21
C PRO A 37 31.88 32.72 2.99
N TRP A 38 30.97 32.91 3.97
CA TRP A 38 31.03 33.21 5.42
C TRP A 38 29.95 32.37 6.17
N VAL A 39 29.74 32.29 7.51
CA VAL A 39 30.06 33.11 8.71
C VAL A 39 29.15 34.37 8.83
N ALA A 40 28.54 34.78 9.97
CA ALA A 40 28.54 34.37 11.39
C ALA A 40 27.12 34.62 12.02
N ILE A 41 26.73 34.21 13.24
CA ILE A 41 27.43 33.47 14.30
C ILE A 41 26.45 32.65 15.19
N SER A 42 26.89 31.42 15.53
CA SER A 42 26.63 30.54 16.71
C SER A 42 25.39 30.72 17.61
N LEU A 43 24.58 29.68 17.88
CA LEU A 43 24.87 28.40 18.60
C LEU A 43 25.21 28.53 20.09
N TRP A 44 24.44 27.82 20.94
CA TRP A 44 24.96 27.00 22.05
C TRP A 44 24.06 25.75 22.23
N LYS A 45 24.56 24.71 22.91
CA LYS A 45 23.91 23.39 23.03
C LYS A 45 23.79 22.96 24.50
N LYS A 46 22.74 22.17 24.80
CA LYS A 46 22.52 21.35 26.02
C LYS A 46 22.61 22.08 27.38
N ARG A 47 21.55 21.93 28.18
CA ARG A 47 21.56 20.96 29.31
C ARG A 47 20.16 20.71 29.88
N VAL A 48 19.97 19.51 30.39
CA VAL A 48 19.03 19.18 31.47
C VAL A 48 19.89 19.08 32.74
N ILE A 49 19.28 19.19 33.92
CA ILE A 49 19.92 19.26 35.25
C ILE A 49 20.59 20.63 35.51
N ASP A 50 19.87 21.49 36.24
CA ASP A 50 20.41 22.41 37.25
C ASP A 50 19.24 22.94 38.12
N CYS A 51 18.69 22.05 38.95
CA CYS A 51 17.68 22.38 39.97
C CYS A 51 18.09 21.93 41.39
N MET A 52 19.40 21.98 41.66
CA MET A 52 19.99 21.92 43.00
C MET A 52 21.30 22.72 43.00
N VAL A 53 21.72 23.22 44.17
CA VAL A 53 22.98 23.96 44.42
C VAL A 53 23.08 25.34 43.72
N ALA A 54 22.38 26.34 44.29
CA ALA A 54 22.67 27.77 44.07
C ALA A 54 22.73 28.57 45.40
N SER A 55 22.99 27.90 46.53
CA SER A 55 23.07 28.50 47.87
C SER A 55 24.49 28.91 48.25
N ALA A 56 25.12 29.79 47.47
CA ALA A 56 26.39 30.42 47.85
C ALA A 56 26.56 31.82 47.25
N CYS A 57 26.83 32.78 48.13
CA CYS A 57 27.45 34.10 47.91
C CYS A 57 27.61 34.65 46.48
N TRP A 58 27.05 35.84 46.24
CA TRP A 58 27.85 36.94 45.68
C TRP A 58 27.50 38.26 46.41
N ARG A 59 28.50 39.13 46.61
CA ARG A 59 28.37 40.37 47.40
C ARG A 59 28.57 41.59 46.50
N SER A 60 27.67 42.56 46.68
CA SER A 60 27.91 44.02 46.70
C SER A 60 28.26 44.80 45.41
N VAL A 61 27.96 46.12 45.50
CA VAL A 61 28.40 47.26 44.68
C VAL A 61 27.70 47.51 43.33
N SER A 62 26.64 48.33 43.41
CA SER A 62 26.23 49.45 42.53
C SER A 62 26.91 49.62 41.15
N SER A 63 26.18 50.01 40.09
CA SER A 63 25.55 51.34 40.01
C SER A 63 24.49 51.49 38.90
N ALA A 64 23.72 52.59 38.93
CA ALA A 64 22.81 53.04 37.87
C ALA A 64 23.37 54.28 37.15
N PRO A 65 22.81 54.71 36.00
CA PRO A 65 21.68 55.65 36.09
C PRO A 65 20.54 55.46 35.08
N THR A 66 19.47 56.21 35.35
CA THR A 66 18.17 56.32 34.66
C THR A 66 18.21 56.88 33.22
N TRP A 67 17.19 56.56 32.41
CA TRP A 67 16.53 57.51 31.50
C TRP A 67 15.05 57.16 31.26
N THR A 68 14.25 58.13 30.85
CA THR A 68 12.78 58.10 30.78
C THR A 68 12.26 59.04 29.68
N ALA A 69 11.01 58.98 29.20
CA ALA A 69 10.03 57.90 29.01
C ALA A 69 8.83 58.51 28.24
N ASN A 70 8.06 57.76 27.44
CA ASN A 70 6.81 58.33 26.88
C ASN A 70 5.70 57.32 26.50
N ARG A 71 4.48 57.83 26.28
CA ARG A 71 3.22 57.08 26.09
C ARG A 71 2.52 57.34 24.75
N ALA A 72 1.81 56.34 24.24
CA ALA A 72 0.58 56.46 23.43
C ALA A 72 -0.24 55.18 23.67
N GLN A 73 -1.32 55.16 24.46
CA GLN A 73 -2.67 55.68 24.24
C GLN A 73 -3.42 55.06 23.03
N VAL A 74 -4.45 54.25 23.33
CA VAL A 74 -5.48 53.74 22.40
C VAL A 74 -6.85 53.94 23.06
N ARG A 75 -7.90 54.22 22.27
CA ARG A 75 -9.31 54.39 22.70
C ARG A 75 -10.18 53.24 22.15
N GLY A 76 -11.42 53.04 22.66
CA GLY A 76 -12.32 51.97 22.20
C GLY A 76 -13.83 52.26 22.25
N MET A 77 -14.62 51.32 21.70
CA MET A 77 -16.11 51.17 21.66
C MET A 77 -16.43 49.65 21.58
N ALA A 78 -17.56 49.03 21.99
CA ALA A 78 -18.96 49.42 22.34
C ALA A 78 -20.00 49.22 21.20
N ILE A 79 -21.16 48.52 21.35
CA ILE A 79 -21.63 47.61 22.43
C ILE A 79 -22.85 46.73 22.01
N ASN A 80 -23.05 45.55 22.62
CA ASN A 80 -24.24 44.65 22.56
C ASN A 80 -24.60 44.01 21.18
N ARG A 81 -25.41 42.93 21.04
CA ARG A 81 -26.30 42.10 21.92
C ARG A 81 -26.21 40.60 21.43
N PHE A 82 -27.02 39.55 21.68
CA PHE A 82 -28.33 39.21 22.30
C PHE A 82 -28.32 37.70 22.75
N MET A 83 -29.40 37.13 23.32
CA MET A 83 -29.54 35.67 23.61
C MET A 83 -30.99 35.12 23.55
N SER A 84 -31.18 33.85 23.15
CA SER A 84 -32.21 32.85 23.57
C SER A 84 -32.19 31.63 22.62
N SER A 85 -32.51 30.37 22.98
CA SER A 85 -33.18 29.78 24.16
C SER A 85 -32.72 28.33 24.46
N LEU A 86 -32.88 27.88 25.71
CA LEU A 86 -32.73 26.47 26.16
C LEU A 86 -34.10 25.80 26.37
N PRO A 87 -34.16 24.45 26.34
CA PRO A 87 -34.25 23.63 27.57
C PRO A 87 -33.11 22.56 27.64
N LEU A 88 -33.14 21.47 28.43
CA LEU A 88 -33.32 21.14 29.86
C LEU A 88 -33.08 19.60 29.98
N VAL A 89 -32.46 18.99 31.01
CA VAL A 89 -31.57 19.45 32.10
C VAL A 89 -30.83 18.22 32.69
N GLY A 90 -29.70 18.39 33.38
CA GLY A 90 -29.01 17.31 34.12
C GLY A 90 -27.82 17.87 34.91
N THR A 91 -27.79 17.66 36.23
CA THR A 91 -26.92 18.41 37.16
C THR A 91 -25.86 17.57 37.84
N ASP A 92 -24.60 17.98 37.76
CA ASP A 92 -23.74 18.14 38.96
C ASP A 92 -22.55 19.08 38.69
N PHE A 93 -21.64 19.24 39.68
CA PHE A 93 -20.39 20.03 39.64
C PHE A 93 -20.52 21.57 39.61
N ALA A 94 -21.31 22.13 40.53
CA ALA A 94 -21.28 23.55 40.87
C ALA A 94 -20.54 23.83 42.20
N ASN A 95 -19.23 23.53 42.31
CA ASN A 95 -18.50 23.74 43.58
C ASN A 95 -16.95 23.92 43.52
N LEU A 96 -16.40 24.64 42.52
CA LEU A 96 -14.95 24.97 42.52
C LEU A 96 -14.52 26.31 41.87
N ALA A 97 -15.35 27.36 41.93
CA ALA A 97 -14.95 28.68 41.40
C ALA A 97 -15.68 29.88 42.03
N LYS A 98 -15.15 30.42 43.15
CA LYS A 98 -15.30 31.85 43.59
C LYS A 98 -14.63 32.14 44.95
N SER A 99 -13.35 32.55 44.95
CA SER A 99 -12.78 33.56 45.88
C SER A 99 -11.26 33.72 45.77
N ILE A 100 -10.78 34.60 44.88
CA ILE A 100 -9.50 35.30 45.09
C ILE A 100 -9.73 36.78 44.86
N TRP A 101 -9.74 37.55 45.95
CA TRP A 101 -9.51 38.99 45.94
C TRP A 101 -8.07 39.22 46.41
N VAL A 102 -7.33 40.07 45.71
CA VAL A 102 -5.99 40.47 46.15
C VAL A 102 -6.12 41.60 47.16
N ALA A 103 -5.60 41.39 48.36
CA ALA A 103 -5.38 42.42 49.36
C ALA A 103 -3.93 42.30 49.85
N GLU A 104 -3.18 43.41 49.82
CA GLU A 104 -1.80 43.44 50.30
C GLU A 104 -1.78 43.48 51.83
N THR A 105 -1.20 42.47 52.47
CA THR A 105 -0.64 42.56 53.83
C THR A 105 0.23 41.33 54.10
N GLY A 106 1.39 41.52 54.74
CA GLY A 106 2.41 40.47 54.86
C GLY A 106 2.13 39.46 55.96
N VAL A 107 2.02 38.17 55.60
CA VAL A 107 2.12 37.03 56.54
C VAL A 107 3.05 35.97 55.95
N THR A 108 4.07 35.57 56.70
CA THR A 108 5.02 34.52 56.30
C THR A 108 4.43 33.12 56.50
N MET A 109 3.92 32.51 55.43
CA MET A 109 3.59 31.08 55.43
C MET A 109 4.83 30.20 55.22
N LYS A 110 5.02 29.23 56.12
CA LYS A 110 5.98 28.12 55.90
C LYS A 110 5.39 27.15 54.88
N PHE A 111 6.02 27.01 53.71
CA PHE A 111 5.75 25.86 52.83
C PHE A 111 6.35 24.59 53.43
N SER A 112 5.53 23.56 53.61
CA SER A 112 5.96 22.21 53.97
C SER A 112 6.55 21.49 52.75
N MET A 113 7.78 21.00 52.86
CA MET A 113 8.46 20.24 51.80
C MET A 113 7.89 18.82 51.68
N LEU A 114 6.75 18.65 51.00
CA LEU A 114 6.12 17.34 50.75
C LEU A 114 5.70 17.10 49.29
N CYS A 115 6.43 17.68 48.32
CA CYS A 115 6.27 17.32 46.90
C CYS A 115 7.49 17.45 45.94
N PRO A 116 8.75 17.12 46.33
CA PRO A 116 9.81 16.82 45.34
C PRO A 116 9.97 15.31 45.06
N VAL A 117 9.79 14.47 46.10
CA VAL A 117 10.26 13.08 46.10
C VAL A 117 9.47 12.20 45.12
N ALA A 118 8.15 12.36 45.05
CA ALA A 118 7.30 11.58 44.14
C ALA A 118 7.65 11.83 42.65
N SER A 119 7.85 13.09 42.26
CA SER A 119 8.23 13.46 40.89
C SER A 119 9.63 12.99 40.52
N LEU A 120 10.58 13.03 41.47
CA LEU A 120 11.93 12.49 41.28
C LEU A 120 11.95 10.97 41.17
N LEU A 121 11.15 10.25 41.97
CA LEU A 121 11.01 8.80 41.87
C LEU A 121 10.36 8.37 40.54
N LEU A 122 9.31 9.08 40.10
CA LEU A 122 8.64 8.78 38.83
C LEU A 122 9.56 9.04 37.63
N CYS A 123 10.28 10.16 37.63
CA CYS A 123 11.27 10.48 36.59
C CYS A 123 12.47 9.52 36.64
N GLY A 124 12.89 9.08 37.83
CA GLY A 124 13.95 8.08 38.01
C GLY A 124 13.58 6.70 37.48
N LYS A 125 12.34 6.24 37.69
CA LYS A 125 11.81 5.00 37.08
C LYS A 125 11.84 5.07 35.55
N LEU A 126 11.25 6.13 34.96
CA LEU A 126 11.19 6.32 33.51
C LEU A 126 12.57 6.35 32.85
N LEU A 127 13.58 6.92 33.51
CA LEU A 127 14.96 6.92 33.02
C LEU A 127 15.64 5.54 33.15
N ALA A 128 15.36 4.77 34.22
CA ALA A 128 15.90 3.43 34.39
C ALA A 128 15.28 2.41 33.39
N GLU A 129 13.99 2.56 33.08
CA GLU A 129 13.29 1.77 32.06
C GLU A 129 13.88 2.01 30.66
N GLU A 130 14.23 3.26 30.29
CA GLU A 130 14.95 3.54 29.04
C GLU A 130 16.37 2.98 29.01
N GLU A 131 17.08 2.82 30.13
CA GLU A 131 18.46 2.31 30.13
C GLU A 131 18.55 0.78 29.99
N ALA A 132 17.53 -0.01 30.35
CA ALA A 132 17.62 -1.48 30.29
C ALA A 132 17.34 -2.10 28.90
N PHE A 133 16.28 -1.64 28.22
CA PHE A 133 15.79 -2.25 26.98
C PHE A 133 16.38 -1.58 25.73
N HIS A 134 16.64 -2.38 24.68
CA HIS A 134 16.81 -1.88 23.31
C HIS A 134 15.46 -1.82 22.59
N ILE A 135 14.65 -2.88 22.72
CA ILE A 135 13.25 -2.94 22.28
C ILE A 135 12.41 -3.31 23.51
N ASN A 136 11.35 -2.55 23.76
CA ASN A 136 10.38 -2.81 24.83
C ASN A 136 9.76 -4.22 24.70
N PRO A 137 9.21 -4.80 25.78
CA PRO A 137 8.36 -5.97 25.67
C PRO A 137 7.23 -5.83 24.65
N TYR A 138 7.02 -6.86 23.84
CA TYR A 138 5.92 -6.98 22.90
C TYR A 138 5.37 -8.41 22.88
N LEU A 139 4.12 -8.53 22.43
CA LEU A 139 3.34 -9.77 22.48
C LEU A 139 3.13 -10.36 21.09
N GLN A 140 3.28 -11.68 20.97
CA GLN A 140 2.96 -12.44 19.76
C GLN A 140 2.49 -13.87 20.11
N ASN A 141 2.11 -14.64 19.08
CA ASN A 141 1.74 -16.06 19.17
C ASN A 141 0.73 -16.38 20.30
N VAL A 142 -0.31 -15.55 20.44
CA VAL A 142 -1.38 -15.78 21.41
C VAL A 142 -2.21 -16.99 21.02
N THR A 143 -2.56 -17.81 22.01
CA THR A 143 -3.51 -18.93 21.88
C THR A 143 -4.50 -18.90 23.05
N PRO A 144 -5.50 -19.81 23.12
CA PRO A 144 -6.38 -19.91 24.27
C PRO A 144 -5.64 -20.29 25.58
N THR A 145 -4.45 -20.89 25.49
CA THR A 145 -3.70 -21.37 26.67
C THR A 145 -2.25 -20.88 26.76
N SER A 146 -1.82 -19.97 25.87
CA SER A 146 -0.47 -19.41 25.86
C SER A 146 -0.38 -18.00 25.28
N MET A 147 0.75 -17.34 25.57
CA MET A 147 1.17 -16.05 25.00
C MET A 147 2.70 -16.00 24.94
N THR A 148 3.28 -15.54 23.83
CA THR A 148 4.73 -15.28 23.77
C THR A 148 5.04 -13.81 24.08
N VAL A 149 5.93 -13.60 25.05
CA VAL A 149 6.50 -12.29 25.40
C VAL A 149 7.91 -12.20 24.80
N MET A 150 8.10 -11.22 23.92
CA MET A 150 9.35 -10.93 23.20
C MET A 150 9.94 -9.60 23.66
N TRP A 151 11.28 -9.45 23.69
CA TRP A 151 11.95 -8.14 23.84
C TRP A 151 13.41 -8.19 23.40
N GLU A 152 14.09 -7.04 23.32
CA GLU A 152 15.55 -6.99 23.19
C GLU A 152 16.18 -6.20 24.33
N SER A 153 17.09 -6.83 25.07
CA SER A 153 17.96 -6.20 26.07
C SER A 153 19.22 -5.59 25.43
N ARG A 154 19.81 -4.59 26.08
CA ARG A 154 21.04 -3.96 25.55
C ARG A 154 22.25 -4.89 25.55
N GLU A 155 22.37 -5.79 26.52
CA GLU A 155 23.50 -6.73 26.66
C GLU A 155 23.02 -8.13 27.01
N ALA A 156 23.79 -9.15 26.59
CA ALA A 156 23.33 -10.54 26.67
C ALA A 156 23.14 -10.99 28.12
N MET A 157 21.92 -11.33 28.48
CA MET A 157 21.49 -11.60 29.86
C MET A 157 20.41 -12.67 29.90
N LYS A 158 20.09 -13.21 31.08
CA LYS A 158 18.93 -14.09 31.24
C LYS A 158 17.68 -13.24 31.41
N GLY A 159 16.68 -13.48 30.59
CA GLY A 159 15.34 -12.94 30.73
C GLY A 159 14.53 -13.64 31.81
N THR A 160 13.53 -12.94 32.35
CA THR A 160 12.53 -13.52 33.25
C THR A 160 11.23 -12.76 33.10
N VAL A 161 10.12 -13.49 32.97
CA VAL A 161 8.75 -12.96 32.98
C VAL A 161 8.03 -13.52 34.20
N GLU A 162 7.53 -12.63 35.05
CA GLU A 162 6.62 -12.96 36.14
C GLU A 162 5.20 -12.57 35.74
N PHE A 163 4.18 -13.37 36.04
CA PHE A 163 2.81 -13.13 35.56
C PHE A 163 1.72 -13.66 36.51
N GLY A 164 0.49 -13.20 36.32
CA GLY A 164 -0.66 -13.65 37.10
C GLY A 164 -1.96 -12.86 36.88
N GLN A 165 -3.06 -13.44 37.36
CA GLN A 165 -4.38 -12.81 37.33
C GLN A 165 -4.54 -11.79 38.48
N ASN A 166 -5.59 -10.97 38.44
CA ASN A 166 -6.02 -10.10 39.55
C ASN A 166 -4.94 -9.12 40.09
N GLY A 167 -3.99 -8.70 39.25
CA GLY A 167 -2.87 -7.84 39.63
C GLY A 167 -1.71 -8.55 40.34
N GLY A 168 -1.72 -9.88 40.40
CA GLY A 168 -0.64 -10.70 40.96
C GLY A 168 0.45 -11.07 39.95
N TYR A 169 1.62 -11.45 40.48
CA TYR A 169 2.77 -11.99 39.75
C TYR A 169 3.20 -13.29 40.44
N ASN A 170 2.35 -14.31 40.32
CA ASN A 170 2.43 -15.54 41.13
C ASN A 170 3.16 -16.67 40.40
N GLU A 171 3.29 -16.57 39.09
CA GLU A 171 3.98 -17.51 38.21
C GLU A 171 5.22 -16.85 37.60
N THR A 172 6.20 -17.64 37.18
CA THR A 172 7.49 -17.12 36.69
C THR A 172 8.13 -18.09 35.72
N VAL A 173 8.52 -17.58 34.55
CA VAL A 173 9.36 -18.31 33.57
C VAL A 173 10.66 -17.53 33.37
N ALA A 174 11.80 -18.22 33.41
CA ALA A 174 13.12 -17.62 33.31
C ALA A 174 14.01 -18.40 32.32
N GLU A 175 14.77 -17.68 31.52
CA GLU A 175 15.69 -18.28 30.55
C GLU A 175 16.88 -18.97 31.24
N THR A 176 17.28 -20.12 30.72
CA THR A 176 18.44 -20.86 31.21
C THR A 176 19.76 -20.33 30.64
N VAL A 177 19.73 -19.65 29.49
CA VAL A 177 20.87 -19.11 28.72
C VAL A 177 20.80 -17.58 28.69
N ALA A 178 21.92 -16.90 28.48
CA ALA A 178 21.97 -15.45 28.32
C ALA A 178 21.92 -15.05 26.84
N VAL A 179 20.93 -14.23 26.46
CA VAL A 179 20.66 -13.79 25.08
C VAL A 179 20.38 -12.26 25.05
N LYS A 180 20.38 -11.65 23.86
CA LYS A 180 19.99 -10.23 23.69
C LYS A 180 18.53 -10.06 23.29
N ILE A 181 18.10 -10.81 22.27
CA ILE A 181 16.69 -10.92 21.92
C ILE A 181 16.15 -12.13 22.69
N HIS A 182 15.04 -11.93 23.39
CA HIS A 182 14.45 -12.86 24.32
C HIS A 182 13.08 -13.33 23.80
N GLU A 183 12.78 -14.59 24.05
CA GLU A 183 11.53 -15.23 23.69
C GLU A 183 11.07 -16.11 24.85
N ILE A 184 9.99 -15.70 25.53
CA ILE A 184 9.40 -16.47 26.62
C ILE A 184 7.92 -16.71 26.33
N GLN A 185 7.58 -17.96 25.99
CA GLN A 185 6.20 -18.43 25.96
C GLN A 185 5.73 -18.71 27.39
N LEU A 186 4.63 -18.05 27.77
CA LEU A 186 3.82 -18.35 28.94
C LEU A 186 2.77 -19.37 28.51
N ALA A 187 2.59 -20.47 29.23
CA ALA A 187 1.73 -21.59 28.84
C ALA A 187 0.97 -22.18 30.03
N GLY A 188 -0.12 -22.89 29.76
CA GLY A 188 -1.04 -23.38 30.80
C GLY A 188 -2.04 -22.32 31.28
N LEU A 189 -2.20 -21.25 30.50
CA LEU A 189 -3.11 -20.14 30.80
C LEU A 189 -4.58 -20.55 30.57
N HIS A 190 -5.49 -19.78 31.14
CA HIS A 190 -6.91 -19.86 30.81
C HIS A 190 -7.26 -18.95 29.62
N SER A 191 -8.23 -19.34 28.81
CA SER A 191 -8.75 -18.62 27.64
C SER A 191 -9.56 -17.37 28.02
N ASP A 192 -9.65 -16.40 27.11
CA ASP A 192 -10.36 -15.11 27.29
C ASP A 192 -10.10 -14.43 28.65
N THR A 193 -8.86 -14.55 29.15
CA THR A 193 -8.50 -14.16 30.52
C THR A 193 -7.34 -13.18 30.52
N THR A 194 -7.50 -12.06 31.25
CA THR A 194 -6.46 -11.05 31.39
C THR A 194 -5.43 -11.42 32.46
N TYR A 195 -4.16 -11.49 32.05
CA TYR A 195 -3.00 -11.68 32.90
C TYR A 195 -2.18 -10.39 32.94
N ASN A 196 -1.73 -10.01 34.15
CA ASN A 196 -0.70 -9.01 34.33
C ASN A 196 0.64 -9.72 34.16
N TYR A 197 1.63 -9.07 33.54
CA TYR A 197 2.97 -9.60 33.41
C TYR A 197 4.02 -8.52 33.62
N ARG A 198 5.22 -8.94 34.03
CA ARG A 198 6.36 -8.06 34.13
C ARG A 198 7.65 -8.72 33.71
N VAL A 199 8.46 -7.97 32.96
CA VAL A 199 9.73 -8.42 32.41
C VAL A 199 10.87 -7.88 33.27
N ALA A 200 11.64 -8.77 33.89
CA ALA A 200 12.78 -8.40 34.73
C ALA A 200 14.06 -8.26 33.91
N THR A 201 14.77 -7.15 34.10
CA THR A 201 16.09 -6.89 33.50
C THR A 201 17.12 -6.66 34.60
N GLY A 202 17.86 -7.72 34.94
CA GLY A 202 18.97 -7.66 35.90
C GLY A 202 18.47 -7.46 37.34
N ASN A 203 19.15 -6.62 38.12
CA ASN A 203 18.89 -6.47 39.55
C ASN A 203 17.69 -5.55 39.84
N ASN A 204 16.49 -6.04 39.51
CA ASN A 204 15.17 -5.50 39.88
C ASN A 204 14.65 -4.27 39.10
N SER A 205 15.10 -4.05 37.86
CA SER A 205 14.35 -3.19 36.92
C SER A 205 13.27 -4.03 36.23
N TYR A 206 12.02 -3.57 36.29
CA TYR A 206 10.85 -4.26 35.73
C TYR A 206 10.12 -3.37 34.74
N PHE A 207 9.69 -3.96 33.61
CA PHE A 207 8.66 -3.39 32.75
C PHE A 207 7.33 -4.10 33.05
N GLU A 208 6.28 -3.37 33.40
CA GLU A 208 4.98 -3.95 33.86
C GLU A 208 3.85 -3.63 32.87
N ALA A 209 3.10 -4.64 32.44
CA ALA A 209 1.98 -4.53 31.49
C ALA A 209 0.95 -5.66 31.70
N HIS A 210 -0.04 -5.80 30.81
CA HIS A 210 -1.03 -6.88 30.85
C HIS A 210 -1.44 -7.32 29.45
N PHE A 211 -1.95 -8.53 29.32
CA PHE A 211 -2.49 -9.08 28.07
C PHE A 211 -3.74 -9.93 28.35
N THR A 212 -4.54 -10.20 27.33
CA THR A 212 -5.61 -11.21 27.37
C THR A 212 -5.26 -12.35 26.42
N THR A 213 -5.48 -13.59 26.84
CA THR A 213 -5.36 -14.79 25.99
C THR A 213 -6.39 -14.78 24.86
N ALA A 214 -6.25 -15.67 23.87
CA ALA A 214 -7.28 -15.82 22.85
C ALA A 214 -8.57 -16.41 23.48
N PRO A 215 -9.75 -16.10 22.93
CA PRO A 215 -10.96 -16.84 23.28
C PRO A 215 -10.91 -18.26 22.67
N GLU A 216 -11.73 -19.17 23.19
CA GLU A 216 -11.81 -20.55 22.68
C GLU A 216 -12.24 -20.59 21.20
N PRO A 217 -11.75 -21.57 20.41
CA PRO A 217 -12.16 -21.77 19.02
C PRO A 217 -13.68 -21.85 18.86
N GLY A 218 -14.21 -21.16 17.85
CA GLY A 218 -15.65 -21.00 17.62
C GLY A 218 -16.30 -19.84 18.39
N THR A 219 -15.55 -19.09 19.23
CA THR A 219 -16.11 -17.92 19.94
C THR A 219 -16.44 -16.76 18.99
N GLU A 220 -17.70 -16.33 19.00
CA GLU A 220 -18.21 -15.17 18.27
C GLU A 220 -17.97 -13.85 19.04
N ASN A 221 -17.95 -12.70 18.33
CA ASN A 221 -17.91 -11.34 18.88
C ASN A 221 -16.53 -10.92 19.42
N TRP A 222 -15.55 -10.84 18.53
CA TRP A 222 -14.20 -10.36 18.78
C TRP A 222 -13.77 -9.30 17.76
N ARG A 223 -12.65 -8.62 18.00
CA ARG A 223 -12.15 -7.52 17.16
C ARG A 223 -10.71 -7.75 16.72
N LEU A 224 -10.46 -7.54 15.43
CA LEU A 224 -9.11 -7.42 14.88
C LEU A 224 -8.92 -6.05 14.21
N VAL A 225 -7.67 -5.62 14.10
CA VAL A 225 -7.29 -4.46 13.26
C VAL A 225 -6.24 -4.91 12.26
N VAL A 226 -6.34 -4.41 11.02
CA VAL A 226 -5.35 -4.64 9.97
C VAL A 226 -4.75 -3.34 9.46
N TYR A 227 -3.45 -3.38 9.16
CA TYR A 227 -2.69 -2.31 8.52
C TYR A 227 -1.42 -2.90 7.90
N GLY A 228 -0.63 -2.10 7.19
CA GLY A 228 0.66 -2.51 6.64
C GLY A 228 1.39 -1.34 6.02
N ASP A 229 2.59 -1.59 5.47
CA ASP A 229 3.47 -0.57 4.88
C ASP A 229 3.82 0.55 5.87
N ASN A 230 3.99 0.21 7.15
CA ASN A 230 4.18 1.17 8.23
C ASN A 230 5.59 1.81 8.29
N ARG A 231 6.52 1.32 7.47
CA ARG A 231 7.90 1.80 7.37
C ARG A 231 8.05 3.29 7.02
N SER A 232 9.30 3.75 7.11
CA SER A 232 9.82 5.04 6.62
C SER A 232 9.35 6.31 7.36
N ASN A 233 8.10 6.37 7.83
CA ASN A 233 7.53 7.54 8.51
C ASN A 233 7.05 7.18 9.93
N PRO A 234 7.94 7.10 10.94
CA PRO A 234 7.59 6.62 12.27
C PRO A 234 6.52 7.45 12.99
N ASN A 235 6.43 8.76 12.73
CA ASN A 235 5.38 9.61 13.30
C ASN A 235 3.99 9.28 12.72
N THR A 236 3.93 8.91 11.44
CA THR A 236 2.68 8.49 10.76
C THR A 236 2.26 7.10 11.24
N HIS A 237 3.24 6.20 11.42
CA HIS A 237 3.02 4.91 12.07
C HIS A 237 2.47 5.10 13.49
N ARG A 238 3.12 5.93 14.33
CA ARG A 238 2.68 6.29 15.68
C ARG A 238 1.23 6.79 15.72
N GLY A 239 0.85 7.73 14.84
CA GLY A 239 -0.54 8.22 14.78
C GLY A 239 -1.55 7.14 14.41
N ASN A 240 -1.21 6.21 13.50
CA ASN A 240 -2.04 5.04 13.24
C ASN A 240 -2.16 4.13 14.47
N ILE A 241 -1.07 3.84 15.19
CA ILE A 241 -1.07 3.05 16.43
C ILE A 241 -1.94 3.69 17.52
N GLU A 242 -1.92 5.02 17.65
CA GLU A 242 -2.83 5.75 18.56
C GLU A 242 -4.31 5.56 18.21
N GLN A 243 -4.67 5.32 16.95
CA GLN A 243 -6.04 4.93 16.58
C GLN A 243 -6.33 3.45 16.91
N ILE A 244 -5.36 2.54 16.75
CA ILE A 244 -5.51 1.12 17.16
C ILE A 244 -5.76 1.01 18.67
N MET A 245 -5.00 1.75 19.49
CA MET A 245 -5.14 1.73 20.95
C MET A 245 -6.55 2.12 21.43
N LYS A 246 -7.21 3.07 20.74
CA LYS A 246 -8.60 3.50 21.06
C LYS A 246 -9.65 2.42 20.76
N LEU A 247 -9.29 1.39 20.01
CA LEU A 247 -10.21 0.34 19.56
C LEU A 247 -10.17 -0.94 20.42
N ASN A 248 -9.16 -1.11 21.29
CA ASN A 248 -8.97 -2.32 22.10
C ASN A 248 -9.21 -3.65 21.31
N PRO A 249 -8.48 -3.89 20.20
CA PRO A 249 -8.58 -5.15 19.46
C PRO A 249 -7.92 -6.31 20.23
N GLY A 250 -8.39 -7.54 19.98
CA GLY A 250 -7.78 -8.76 20.53
C GLY A 250 -6.50 -9.18 19.81
N ILE A 251 -6.40 -8.90 18.50
CA ILE A 251 -5.20 -9.11 17.67
C ILE A 251 -5.01 -7.96 16.66
N VAL A 252 -3.77 -7.78 16.20
CA VAL A 252 -3.46 -6.93 15.04
C VAL A 252 -2.74 -7.75 13.97
N LEU A 253 -3.22 -7.69 12.72
CA LEU A 253 -2.53 -8.27 11.57
C LEU A 253 -1.74 -7.17 10.84
N ASN A 254 -0.46 -7.41 10.56
CA ASN A 254 0.36 -6.49 9.77
C ASN A 254 0.74 -7.11 8.41
N SER A 255 0.32 -6.47 7.32
CA SER A 255 0.52 -6.95 5.94
C SER A 255 1.91 -6.64 5.33
N GLY A 256 2.93 -6.48 6.18
CA GLY A 256 4.35 -6.41 5.79
C GLY A 256 4.83 -5.00 5.41
N ASP A 257 6.11 -4.90 5.00
CA ASP A 257 6.85 -3.65 4.90
C ASP A 257 6.90 -2.91 6.26
N LEU A 258 7.32 -3.67 7.28
CA LEU A 258 7.50 -3.26 8.68
C LEU A 258 8.60 -2.21 8.80
N VAL A 259 9.66 -2.35 8.01
CA VAL A 259 10.85 -1.49 7.99
C VAL A 259 11.25 -1.17 6.55
N ALA A 260 11.97 -0.07 6.29
CA ALA A 260 12.38 0.26 4.92
C ALA A 260 13.52 -0.64 4.38
N ARG A 261 14.20 -1.38 5.27
CA ARG A 261 15.17 -2.44 4.97
C ARG A 261 15.22 -3.44 6.13
N GLY A 262 14.78 -4.68 5.90
CA GLY A 262 14.94 -5.78 6.85
C GLY A 262 16.39 -6.05 7.21
N ASP A 263 17.33 -5.74 6.30
CA ASP A 263 18.78 -5.87 6.50
C ASP A 263 19.44 -4.67 7.24
N GLU A 264 18.66 -3.73 7.76
CA GLU A 264 19.15 -2.62 8.61
C GLU A 264 18.55 -2.73 10.02
N TYR A 265 19.31 -3.37 10.93
CA TYR A 265 18.98 -3.53 12.36
C TYR A 265 18.37 -2.26 12.99
N LYS A 266 18.97 -1.08 12.73
CA LYS A 266 18.54 0.18 13.35
C LYS A 266 17.10 0.58 12.98
N GLN A 267 16.59 0.15 11.82
CA GLN A 267 15.24 0.48 11.38
C GLN A 267 14.16 -0.34 12.11
N TRP A 268 14.47 -1.51 12.63
CA TRP A 268 13.53 -2.31 13.42
C TRP A 268 13.12 -1.56 14.68
N LYS A 269 14.09 -1.02 15.43
CA LYS A 269 13.79 -0.12 16.55
C LYS A 269 13.08 1.17 16.06
N GLU A 270 13.70 1.92 15.14
CA GLU A 270 13.25 3.30 14.83
C GLU A 270 11.97 3.42 13.99
N GLN A 271 11.61 2.42 13.18
CA GLN A 271 10.45 2.48 12.26
C GLN A 271 9.31 1.53 12.65
N TYR A 272 9.62 0.43 13.34
CA TYR A 272 8.63 -0.57 13.74
C TYR A 272 8.33 -0.50 15.25
N PHE A 273 9.32 -0.79 16.11
CA PHE A 273 9.07 -0.94 17.56
C PHE A 273 8.83 0.39 18.30
N ASP A 274 9.60 1.47 18.03
CA ASP A 274 9.40 2.76 18.72
C ASP A 274 8.01 3.39 18.43
N PRO A 275 7.45 3.30 17.21
CA PRO A 275 6.04 3.63 16.95
C PRO A 275 5.00 2.67 17.54
N LEU A 276 5.37 1.43 17.89
CA LEU A 276 4.47 0.42 18.46
C LEU A 276 4.29 0.51 19.99
N ARG A 277 5.23 1.15 20.70
CA ARG A 277 5.18 1.31 22.17
C ARG A 277 3.81 1.81 22.66
N GLY A 278 3.25 1.17 23.68
CA GLY A 278 1.90 1.44 24.21
C GLY A 278 0.79 0.62 23.55
N LEU A 279 1.07 -0.12 22.47
CA LEU A 279 0.15 -1.10 21.87
C LEU A 279 0.72 -2.52 21.97
N ALA A 280 1.95 -2.73 21.49
CA ALA A 280 2.50 -4.08 21.36
C ALA A 280 2.78 -4.76 22.71
N GLU A 281 2.96 -3.95 23.77
CA GLU A 281 2.98 -4.35 25.19
C GLU A 281 1.65 -4.95 25.69
N TYR A 282 0.53 -4.76 24.98
CA TYR A 282 -0.82 -5.10 25.46
C TYR A 282 -1.65 -5.93 24.46
N VAL A 283 -1.38 -5.79 23.15
CA VAL A 283 -2.09 -6.48 22.07
C VAL A 283 -1.11 -7.26 21.20
N PRO A 284 -1.32 -8.57 20.97
CA PRO A 284 -0.46 -9.39 20.13
C PRO A 284 -0.53 -9.03 18.64
N ILE A 285 0.61 -9.06 17.97
CA ILE A 285 0.77 -8.63 16.57
C ILE A 285 1.28 -9.77 15.69
N PHE A 286 0.54 -10.08 14.62
CA PHE A 286 0.87 -11.12 13.64
C PHE A 286 1.31 -10.48 12.31
N PRO A 287 2.62 -10.44 12.00
CA PRO A 287 3.13 -9.89 10.75
C PRO A 287 3.21 -10.94 9.63
N CYS A 288 3.20 -10.50 8.37
CA CYS A 288 3.65 -11.29 7.22
C CYS A 288 4.84 -10.61 6.51
N LEU A 289 5.61 -11.38 5.75
CA LEU A 289 6.75 -10.86 4.98
C LEU A 289 6.33 -9.94 3.82
N GLY A 290 6.73 -8.67 3.89
CA GLY A 290 6.73 -7.74 2.77
C GLY A 290 7.99 -7.81 1.92
N ASN A 291 8.10 -6.91 0.93
CA ASN A 291 9.26 -6.91 0.03
C ASN A 291 10.43 -6.06 0.55
N HIS A 292 10.22 -5.25 1.59
CA HIS A 292 11.29 -4.52 2.29
C HIS A 292 11.94 -5.34 3.41
N GLU A 293 11.27 -6.36 3.97
CA GLU A 293 11.89 -7.33 4.90
C GLU A 293 12.98 -8.17 4.21
N ARG A 294 12.91 -8.32 2.88
CA ARG A 294 13.97 -8.88 2.01
C ARG A 294 14.39 -10.33 2.27
N ASN A 295 13.65 -11.05 3.12
CA ASN A 295 14.06 -12.34 3.68
C ASN A 295 15.31 -12.24 4.58
N ALA A 296 15.44 -11.13 5.33
CA ALA A 296 16.56 -10.88 6.22
C ALA A 296 16.34 -11.50 7.61
N VAL A 297 17.43 -11.97 8.24
CA VAL A 297 17.43 -12.66 9.54
C VAL A 297 16.74 -11.86 10.66
N HIS A 298 16.76 -10.53 10.61
CA HIS A 298 16.09 -9.71 11.63
C HIS A 298 14.57 -9.91 11.69
N TYR A 299 13.90 -10.30 10.61
CA TYR A 299 12.48 -10.66 10.69
C TYR A 299 12.29 -11.89 11.58
N TYR A 300 13.04 -12.97 11.31
CA TYR A 300 13.02 -14.25 12.04
C TYR A 300 13.70 -14.20 13.42
N ASN A 301 14.22 -13.03 13.83
CA ASN A 301 14.67 -12.77 15.19
C ASN A 301 13.62 -11.97 15.99
N TYR A 302 12.70 -11.29 15.31
CA TYR A 302 11.70 -10.37 15.90
C TYR A 302 10.26 -10.79 15.62
N ALA A 303 10.09 -11.96 15.02
CA ALA A 303 8.86 -12.73 15.01
C ALA A 303 9.00 -13.85 16.06
N SER A 304 7.89 -14.13 16.72
CA SER A 304 7.54 -15.46 17.21
C SER A 304 6.11 -15.70 16.75
N VAL A 305 5.94 -16.57 15.75
CA VAL A 305 4.67 -16.99 15.16
C VAL A 305 4.71 -18.52 14.91
N PRO A 306 3.61 -19.21 14.56
CA PRO A 306 3.64 -20.66 14.35
C PRO A 306 4.71 -21.07 13.32
N ASP A 307 5.64 -21.92 13.74
CA ASP A 307 6.98 -22.05 13.15
C ASP A 307 7.13 -23.21 12.14
N GLU A 308 6.05 -23.95 11.85
CA GLU A 308 6.07 -25.16 11.00
C GLU A 308 6.77 -24.98 9.64
N ASN A 309 6.74 -23.75 9.10
CA ASN A 309 7.38 -23.38 7.83
C ASN A 309 8.47 -22.30 8.01
N GLY A 310 9.04 -22.21 9.21
CA GLY A 310 10.04 -21.20 9.59
C GLY A 310 9.50 -19.77 9.49
N GLU A 311 8.30 -19.53 10.03
CA GLU A 311 7.61 -18.22 10.16
C GLU A 311 7.34 -17.42 8.87
N SER A 312 7.81 -17.92 7.72
CA SER A 312 7.68 -17.31 6.41
C SER A 312 6.21 -17.21 5.99
N TYR A 313 5.46 -18.29 6.26
CA TYR A 313 4.01 -18.40 6.09
C TYR A 313 3.48 -19.39 7.14
N TYR A 314 2.29 -19.13 7.68
CA TYR A 314 1.77 -19.84 8.86
C TYR A 314 0.25 -19.66 8.96
N SER A 315 -0.41 -20.47 9.78
CA SER A 315 -1.85 -20.34 10.09
C SER A 315 -2.10 -20.46 11.59
N PHE A 316 -3.20 -19.87 12.06
CA PHE A 316 -3.63 -19.92 13.46
C PHE A 316 -5.14 -19.65 13.59
N ASP A 317 -5.74 -20.16 14.66
CA ASP A 317 -7.15 -19.92 14.99
C ASP A 317 -7.28 -18.75 15.99
N TYR A 318 -8.32 -17.95 15.85
CA TYR A 318 -8.71 -16.94 16.84
C TYR A 318 -10.23 -16.74 16.84
N GLY A 319 -10.89 -17.07 17.96
CA GLY A 319 -12.35 -17.10 18.03
C GLY A 319 -12.93 -18.03 16.98
N ASN A 320 -13.92 -17.56 16.22
CA ASN A 320 -14.54 -18.29 15.11
C ASN A 320 -13.88 -18.10 13.73
N ALA A 321 -12.61 -17.67 13.67
CA ALA A 321 -11.83 -17.61 12.43
C ALA A 321 -10.55 -18.44 12.46
N HIS A 322 -10.22 -18.98 11.29
CA HIS A 322 -8.90 -19.48 10.95
C HIS A 322 -8.19 -18.47 10.04
N ILE A 323 -6.96 -18.10 10.39
CA ILE A 323 -6.23 -16.95 9.85
C ILE A 323 -4.89 -17.41 9.28
N ILE A 324 -4.63 -17.13 8.00
CA ILE A 324 -3.48 -17.63 7.23
C ILE A 324 -2.58 -16.47 6.77
N ALA A 325 -1.32 -16.47 7.16
CA ALA A 325 -0.28 -15.58 6.64
C ALA A 325 0.47 -16.23 5.46
N LEU A 326 0.62 -15.53 4.34
CA LEU A 326 1.40 -16.02 3.18
C LEU A 326 2.57 -15.10 2.80
N ASN A 327 3.71 -15.70 2.47
CA ASN A 327 4.84 -15.00 1.87
C ASN A 327 4.59 -14.81 0.37
N SER A 328 4.38 -13.56 -0.04
CA SER A 328 4.13 -13.19 -1.43
C SER A 328 5.41 -12.79 -2.20
N ASN A 329 6.60 -12.93 -1.61
CA ASN A 329 7.87 -12.71 -2.30
C ASN A 329 8.23 -13.92 -3.17
N MET A 330 7.86 -13.90 -4.45
CA MET A 330 8.05 -15.01 -5.42
C MET A 330 9.45 -15.66 -5.41
N ARG A 331 10.51 -14.88 -5.17
CA ARG A 331 11.91 -15.34 -5.09
C ARG A 331 12.14 -16.29 -3.91
N ASP A 332 11.52 -15.98 -2.78
CA ASP A 332 11.76 -16.60 -1.48
C ASP A 332 10.71 -17.68 -1.19
N ALA A 333 9.46 -17.45 -1.59
CA ALA A 333 8.35 -18.40 -1.52
C ALA A 333 7.61 -18.50 -2.88
N PRO A 334 7.96 -19.48 -3.73
CA PRO A 334 7.30 -19.70 -5.02
C PRO A 334 5.82 -20.08 -4.87
N TYR A 335 4.94 -19.39 -5.59
CA TYR A 335 3.47 -19.44 -5.44
C TYR A 335 2.74 -20.42 -6.39
N ALA A 336 3.46 -21.13 -7.26
CA ALA A 336 2.84 -22.04 -8.23
C ALA A 336 2.33 -23.31 -7.54
N ARG A 337 1.30 -23.98 -8.10
CA ARG A 337 0.96 -25.35 -7.71
C ARG A 337 2.18 -26.27 -7.90
N GLY A 338 2.33 -27.27 -7.03
CA GLY A 338 3.54 -28.08 -6.89
C GLY A 338 4.70 -27.38 -6.19
N LYS A 339 4.45 -26.32 -5.40
CA LYS A 339 5.45 -25.63 -4.56
C LYS A 339 5.00 -25.60 -3.10
N ALA A 340 5.96 -25.74 -2.18
CA ALA A 340 5.74 -26.00 -0.76
C ALA A 340 4.61 -25.14 -0.14
N GLN A 341 4.74 -23.82 -0.16
CA GLN A 341 3.72 -22.89 0.37
C GLN A 341 2.33 -23.09 -0.24
N THR A 342 2.21 -23.35 -1.54
CA THR A 342 0.90 -23.46 -2.20
C THR A 342 0.26 -24.83 -1.96
N GLU A 343 1.04 -25.89 -1.86
CA GLU A 343 0.54 -27.22 -1.47
C GLU A 343 0.32 -27.36 0.05
N TRP A 344 0.98 -26.54 0.88
CA TRP A 344 0.66 -26.35 2.29
C TRP A 344 -0.68 -25.61 2.44
N LEU A 345 -0.82 -24.44 1.81
CA LEU A 345 -2.06 -23.65 1.78
C LEU A 345 -3.28 -24.47 1.34
N ILE A 346 -3.11 -25.35 0.34
CA ILE A 346 -4.19 -26.24 -0.11
C ILE A 346 -4.61 -27.25 0.96
N LYS A 347 -3.67 -27.78 1.77
CA LYS A 347 -3.97 -28.72 2.86
C LYS A 347 -4.54 -28.03 4.09
N ASP A 348 -4.01 -26.86 4.41
CA ASP A 348 -4.43 -25.97 5.50
C ASP A 348 -5.90 -25.55 5.30
N LEU A 349 -6.24 -25.06 4.10
CA LEU A 349 -7.63 -24.79 3.68
C LEU A 349 -8.50 -26.06 3.52
N GLN A 350 -7.91 -27.25 3.36
CA GLN A 350 -8.67 -28.51 3.35
C GLN A 350 -9.03 -28.99 4.76
N ALA A 351 -8.16 -28.74 5.75
CA ALA A 351 -8.39 -29.13 7.14
C ALA A 351 -9.41 -28.21 7.84
N ASN A 352 -9.46 -26.93 7.46
CA ASN A 352 -10.18 -25.88 8.19
C ASN A 352 -11.52 -25.44 7.55
N GLN A 353 -12.15 -26.27 6.71
CA GLN A 353 -13.40 -25.90 6.01
C GLN A 353 -14.62 -25.70 6.93
N ASP A 354 -14.59 -26.26 8.13
CA ASP A 354 -15.68 -26.13 9.12
C ASP A 354 -15.63 -24.80 9.92
N GLN A 355 -14.64 -23.94 9.67
CA GLN A 355 -14.47 -22.64 10.33
C GLN A 355 -15.44 -21.59 9.76
N GLU A 356 -16.11 -20.83 10.63
CA GLU A 356 -17.08 -19.79 10.21
C GLU A 356 -16.40 -18.64 9.43
N TRP A 357 -15.09 -18.41 9.62
CA TRP A 357 -14.32 -17.43 8.86
C TRP A 357 -12.96 -17.96 8.40
N LEU A 358 -12.69 -17.84 7.10
CA LEU A 358 -11.39 -18.08 6.48
C LEU A 358 -10.80 -16.74 6.03
N ILE A 359 -9.79 -16.27 6.76
CA ILE A 359 -9.14 -14.98 6.53
C ILE A 359 -7.68 -15.22 6.12
N ILE A 360 -7.22 -14.59 5.04
CA ILE A 360 -5.84 -14.73 4.56
C ILE A 360 -5.20 -13.34 4.48
N PHE A 361 -3.94 -13.20 4.88
CA PHE A 361 -3.19 -11.95 4.71
C PHE A 361 -1.78 -12.16 4.14
N PHE A 362 -1.39 -11.27 3.21
CA PHE A 362 -0.07 -11.28 2.58
C PHE A 362 0.22 -9.94 1.89
N HIS A 363 1.49 -9.59 1.76
CA HIS A 363 1.88 -8.26 1.29
C HIS A 363 1.35 -7.84 -0.10
N HIS A 364 1.63 -8.58 -1.18
CA HIS A 364 1.37 -8.11 -2.56
C HIS A 364 -0.07 -8.37 -3.05
N PRO A 365 -0.93 -7.35 -3.31
CA PRO A 365 -2.34 -7.56 -3.64
C PRO A 365 -2.61 -8.11 -5.04
N LEU A 366 -3.63 -8.98 -5.15
CA LEU A 366 -4.09 -9.61 -6.40
C LEU A 366 -4.97 -8.68 -7.28
N PHE A 367 -5.66 -7.74 -6.64
CA PHE A 367 -6.57 -6.76 -7.26
C PHE A 367 -6.22 -5.37 -6.72
N ARG A 368 -5.89 -4.42 -7.60
CA ARG A 368 -5.26 -3.15 -7.22
C ARG A 368 -5.66 -1.96 -8.10
N CYS A 369 -5.82 -0.79 -7.48
CA CYS A 369 -6.16 0.49 -8.08
C CYS A 369 -4.94 1.33 -8.54
N HIS A 370 -3.72 0.87 -8.35
CA HIS A 370 -2.51 1.62 -8.77
C HIS A 370 -2.48 1.85 -10.30
N PRO A 371 -2.02 3.03 -10.77
CA PRO A 371 -2.05 3.38 -12.20
C PRO A 371 -1.14 2.55 -13.10
N THR A 372 0.09 2.29 -12.66
CA THR A 372 1.17 1.68 -13.48
C THR A 372 1.65 0.30 -13.01
N ARG A 373 1.11 -0.25 -11.91
CA ARG A 373 1.49 -1.60 -11.46
C ARG A 373 0.65 -2.62 -12.21
N GLY A 374 1.29 -3.59 -12.84
CA GLY A 374 0.63 -4.63 -13.65
C GLY A 374 -0.17 -5.63 -12.82
N ILE A 375 -0.80 -6.59 -13.50
CA ILE A 375 -1.50 -7.70 -12.84
C ILE A 375 -0.47 -8.61 -12.17
N THR A 376 -0.70 -8.88 -10.89
CA THR A 376 0.13 -9.74 -10.05
C THR A 376 -0.05 -11.22 -10.44
N SER A 377 1.02 -11.88 -10.87
CA SER A 377 0.94 -13.25 -11.42
C SER A 377 0.42 -14.31 -10.43
N GLN A 378 0.54 -14.08 -9.11
CA GLN A 378 -0.04 -14.93 -8.07
C GLN A 378 -1.55 -15.09 -8.19
N ARG A 379 -2.25 -14.07 -8.69
CA ARG A 379 -3.71 -14.05 -8.91
C ARG A 379 -4.19 -15.27 -9.69
N TRP A 380 -3.48 -15.63 -10.75
CA TRP A 380 -3.85 -16.72 -11.64
C TRP A 380 -3.70 -18.12 -11.02
N VAL A 381 -3.14 -18.23 -9.80
CA VAL A 381 -2.97 -19.49 -9.07
C VAL A 381 -3.75 -19.48 -7.75
N TRP A 382 -3.60 -18.42 -6.95
CA TRP A 382 -4.19 -18.34 -5.61
C TRP A 382 -5.67 -17.96 -5.61
N GLN A 383 -6.13 -17.08 -6.51
CA GLN A 383 -7.55 -16.71 -6.52
C GLN A 383 -8.48 -17.92 -6.77
N PRO A 384 -8.21 -18.82 -7.73
CA PRO A 384 -8.98 -20.07 -7.87
C PRO A 384 -8.89 -21.00 -6.65
N ILE A 385 -7.82 -20.97 -5.87
CA ILE A 385 -7.69 -21.76 -4.63
C ILE A 385 -8.57 -21.15 -3.53
N PHE A 386 -8.52 -19.82 -3.37
CA PHE A 386 -9.36 -19.09 -2.40
C PHE A 386 -10.85 -19.31 -2.67
N GLU A 387 -11.27 -19.26 -3.94
CA GLU A 387 -12.63 -19.54 -4.38
C GLU A 387 -13.03 -21.01 -4.25
N GLN A 388 -12.08 -21.94 -4.46
CA GLN A 388 -12.31 -23.39 -4.31
C GLN A 388 -12.62 -23.77 -2.86
N TYR A 389 -11.98 -23.12 -1.89
CA TYR A 389 -12.11 -23.42 -0.45
C TYR A 389 -12.95 -22.41 0.34
N GLY A 390 -13.63 -21.48 -0.32
CA GLY A 390 -14.59 -20.58 0.33
C GLY A 390 -13.97 -19.49 1.22
N VAL A 391 -12.73 -19.06 0.92
CA VAL A 391 -12.05 -17.96 1.63
C VAL A 391 -12.90 -16.69 1.59
N ASP A 392 -13.14 -16.10 2.75
CA ASP A 392 -14.06 -14.97 2.88
C ASP A 392 -13.37 -13.63 2.61
N LEU A 393 -12.14 -13.46 3.10
CA LEU A 393 -11.43 -12.19 3.13
C LEU A 393 -9.93 -12.38 2.89
N VAL A 394 -9.37 -11.57 2.00
CA VAL A 394 -7.94 -11.45 1.73
C VAL A 394 -7.46 -10.03 2.04
N VAL A 395 -6.49 -9.88 2.93
CA VAL A 395 -5.92 -8.60 3.35
C VAL A 395 -4.50 -8.41 2.81
N ASN A 396 -4.21 -7.24 2.26
CA ASN A 396 -2.96 -6.92 1.59
C ASN A 396 -2.39 -5.55 2.00
N GLY A 397 -1.10 -5.36 1.73
CA GLY A 397 -0.37 -4.08 1.84
C GLY A 397 0.21 -3.71 0.47
N HIS A 398 1.50 -3.36 0.43
CA HIS A 398 2.37 -3.10 -0.73
C HIS A 398 2.00 -1.88 -1.59
N ASP A 399 0.72 -1.65 -1.80
CA ASP A 399 0.11 -0.58 -2.55
C ASP A 399 -0.42 0.44 -1.52
N HIS A 400 0.34 1.52 -1.26
CA HIS A 400 0.11 2.43 -0.13
C HIS A 400 -1.17 3.31 -0.27
N TYR A 401 -2.36 2.71 -0.11
CA TYR A 401 -3.67 3.34 -0.11
C TYR A 401 -4.73 2.37 0.42
N TYR A 402 -5.93 2.88 0.72
CA TYR A 402 -7.09 2.04 1.04
C TYR A 402 -7.77 1.55 -0.23
N GLN A 403 -8.12 0.26 -0.31
CA GLN A 403 -9.03 -0.26 -1.33
C GLN A 403 -9.78 -1.49 -0.82
N ARG A 404 -11.10 -1.47 -0.91
CA ARG A 404 -11.96 -2.64 -0.70
C ARG A 404 -12.64 -3.03 -2.01
N THR A 405 -12.63 -4.31 -2.35
CA THR A 405 -13.33 -4.81 -3.53
C THR A 405 -14.80 -5.12 -3.25
N TYR A 406 -15.58 -5.16 -4.33
CA TYR A 406 -16.73 -6.04 -4.47
C TYR A 406 -16.31 -7.51 -4.29
N SER A 407 -17.24 -8.42 -4.03
CA SER A 407 -16.89 -9.85 -3.94
C SER A 407 -16.41 -10.37 -5.28
N ILE A 408 -15.41 -11.24 -5.27
CA ILE A 408 -14.80 -11.81 -6.48
C ILE A 408 -14.90 -13.34 -6.40
N GLY A 409 -15.54 -13.96 -7.40
CA GLY A 409 -15.75 -15.40 -7.38
C GLY A 409 -16.11 -16.00 -8.74
N ALA A 410 -15.93 -17.31 -8.86
CA ALA A 410 -16.41 -18.10 -9.98
C ALA A 410 -17.94 -18.02 -10.16
N TYR A 411 -18.37 -17.89 -11.41
CA TYR A 411 -19.76 -17.87 -11.84
C TYR A 411 -20.15 -19.20 -12.50
N SER A 412 -20.86 -20.05 -11.73
CA SER A 412 -21.35 -21.37 -12.14
C SER A 412 -22.88 -21.40 -12.25
N GLY A 413 -23.47 -20.41 -12.92
CA GLY A 413 -24.94 -20.28 -13.08
C GLY A 413 -25.66 -19.64 -11.89
N SER A 414 -24.94 -19.38 -10.80
CA SER A 414 -25.38 -18.61 -9.66
C SER A 414 -24.20 -17.86 -9.04
N ARG A 415 -24.49 -16.78 -8.30
CA ARG A 415 -23.48 -16.03 -7.54
C ARG A 415 -23.27 -16.72 -6.19
N LYS A 416 -22.04 -17.12 -5.90
CA LYS A 416 -21.60 -17.47 -4.54
C LYS A 416 -21.27 -16.20 -3.74
N LYS A 417 -20.95 -16.33 -2.44
CA LYS A 417 -20.48 -15.19 -1.61
C LYS A 417 -19.30 -14.45 -2.26
N GLY A 418 -18.33 -15.20 -2.78
CA GLY A 418 -17.08 -14.68 -3.35
C GLY A 418 -16.09 -14.20 -2.28
N VAL A 419 -14.84 -14.03 -2.69
CA VAL A 419 -13.73 -13.56 -1.86
C VAL A 419 -13.73 -12.03 -1.85
N PHE A 420 -13.65 -11.39 -0.67
CA PHE A 420 -13.41 -9.96 -0.56
C PHE A 420 -11.92 -9.67 -0.48
N HIS A 421 -11.43 -8.64 -1.20
CA HIS A 421 -10.04 -8.20 -1.11
C HIS A 421 -9.95 -6.79 -0.53
N LEU A 422 -9.07 -6.63 0.46
CA LEU A 422 -8.77 -5.39 1.14
C LEU A 422 -7.29 -5.06 1.00
N ILE A 423 -6.96 -3.87 0.50
CA ILE A 423 -5.64 -3.25 0.67
C ILE A 423 -5.77 -2.25 1.83
N SER A 424 -4.93 -2.43 2.86
CA SER A 424 -4.87 -1.57 4.04
C SER A 424 -3.46 -1.00 4.28
N GLY A 425 -2.71 -0.77 3.21
CA GLY A 425 -1.31 -0.28 3.21
C GLY A 425 -1.13 1.18 3.61
N GLY A 426 -1.97 1.71 4.50
CA GLY A 426 -1.94 3.09 4.96
C GLY A 426 -0.96 3.37 6.11
N GLY A 427 -0.23 2.35 6.57
CA GLY A 427 0.41 2.33 7.89
C GLY A 427 1.44 3.41 8.14
N GLY A 428 2.15 3.90 7.10
CA GLY A 428 3.13 4.96 7.27
C GLY A 428 3.82 5.42 5.98
N ALA A 429 4.15 4.49 5.08
CA ALA A 429 4.86 4.79 3.85
C ALA A 429 4.06 5.72 2.92
N GLY A 430 4.76 6.68 2.28
CA GLY A 430 4.12 7.75 1.50
C GLY A 430 3.18 7.23 0.39
N THR A 431 1.93 7.71 0.41
CA THR A 431 0.80 7.11 -0.33
C THR A 431 0.90 7.23 -1.85
N TYR A 432 0.43 6.22 -2.58
CA TYR A 432 0.45 6.20 -4.05
C TYR A 432 -0.84 6.77 -4.68
N PRO A 433 -0.80 7.30 -5.93
CA PRO A 433 -2.02 7.63 -6.69
C PRO A 433 -2.92 6.41 -6.95
N ILE A 434 -4.22 6.65 -7.11
CA ILE A 434 -5.26 5.59 -7.23
C ILE A 434 -6.26 5.87 -8.35
N VAL A 435 -6.55 4.85 -9.15
CA VAL A 435 -7.41 4.97 -10.35
C VAL A 435 -8.73 4.20 -10.19
N PRO A 436 -9.79 4.55 -10.94
CA PRO A 436 -11.00 3.74 -10.99
C PRO A 436 -10.76 2.33 -11.56
N LYS A 437 -11.18 1.29 -10.84
CA LYS A 437 -11.21 -0.11 -11.30
C LYS A 437 -12.60 -0.71 -11.06
N ILE A 438 -13.04 -1.61 -11.93
CA ILE A 438 -14.38 -2.22 -11.87
C ILE A 438 -14.65 -2.99 -10.56
N HIS A 439 -13.62 -3.64 -10.00
CA HIS A 439 -13.69 -4.38 -8.74
C HIS A 439 -13.72 -3.50 -7.49
N ALA A 440 -13.32 -2.23 -7.54
CA ALA A 440 -13.19 -1.41 -6.33
C ALA A 440 -14.55 -0.87 -5.89
N ALA A 441 -15.07 -1.40 -4.77
CA ALA A 441 -16.26 -0.87 -4.11
C ALA A 441 -15.95 0.45 -3.39
N ALA A 442 -14.80 0.51 -2.71
CA ALA A 442 -14.27 1.71 -2.09
C ALA A 442 -12.75 1.82 -2.31
N ARG A 443 -12.23 3.06 -2.34
CA ARG A 443 -10.79 3.36 -2.38
C ARG A 443 -10.55 4.76 -1.81
N ASN A 444 -9.45 4.96 -1.09
CA ASN A 444 -9.06 6.28 -0.58
C ASN A 444 -7.52 6.40 -0.45
N ARG A 445 -6.97 7.59 -0.66
CA ARG A 445 -5.52 7.87 -0.62
C ARG A 445 -5.15 8.59 0.68
N VAL A 446 -5.28 7.88 1.80
CA VAL A 446 -5.00 8.39 3.16
C VAL A 446 -4.13 7.41 3.95
N HIS A 447 -3.47 7.90 4.99
CA HIS A 447 -2.90 7.05 6.04
C HIS A 447 -4.03 6.57 6.96
N HIS A 448 -4.08 5.27 7.22
CA HIS A 448 -5.23 4.64 7.84
C HIS A 448 -4.91 3.27 8.43
N ILE A 449 -5.82 2.79 9.28
CA ILE A 449 -5.98 1.41 9.72
C ILE A 449 -7.39 0.93 9.34
N THR A 450 -7.60 -0.39 9.26
CA THR A 450 -8.95 -0.96 9.07
C THR A 450 -9.32 -1.83 10.26
N ALA A 451 -10.36 -1.44 11.00
CA ALA A 451 -10.87 -2.17 12.16
C ALA A 451 -12.03 -3.08 11.74
N MET A 452 -12.08 -4.30 12.27
CA MET A 452 -13.11 -5.29 11.94
C MET A 452 -13.66 -5.93 13.21
N ASP A 453 -14.98 -5.85 13.39
CA ASP A 453 -15.71 -6.58 14.42
C ASP A 453 -16.27 -7.86 13.79
N VAL A 454 -15.86 -9.04 14.29
CA VAL A 454 -16.31 -10.35 13.83
C VAL A 454 -17.44 -10.81 14.75
N MET A 455 -18.68 -10.73 14.26
CA MET A 455 -19.93 -10.87 15.00
C MET A 455 -20.73 -12.05 14.43
N GLY A 456 -20.41 -13.26 14.89
CA GLY A 456 -21.02 -14.51 14.38
C GLY A 456 -20.81 -14.65 12.87
N ASP A 457 -21.91 -14.58 12.12
CA ASP A 457 -21.96 -14.71 10.65
C ASP A 457 -21.67 -13.41 9.88
N ARG A 458 -21.20 -12.36 10.56
CA ARG A 458 -20.84 -11.06 9.95
C ARG A 458 -19.48 -10.52 10.37
N ILE A 459 -18.79 -9.86 9.44
CA ILE A 459 -17.68 -8.94 9.74
C ILE A 459 -18.15 -7.51 9.46
N VAL A 460 -18.10 -6.64 10.47
CA VAL A 460 -18.39 -5.20 10.35
C VAL A 460 -17.06 -4.44 10.30
N GLY A 461 -16.71 -3.93 9.12
CA GLY A 461 -15.45 -3.23 8.86
C GLY A 461 -15.59 -1.71 8.86
N ARG A 462 -14.59 -1.00 9.39
CA ARG A 462 -14.45 0.47 9.38
C ARG A 462 -13.03 0.84 8.95
N ALA A 463 -12.88 1.66 7.93
CA ALA A 463 -11.60 2.24 7.54
C ALA A 463 -11.44 3.61 8.23
N ILE A 464 -10.39 3.74 9.05
CA ILE A 464 -10.19 4.87 9.98
C ILE A 464 -8.87 5.55 9.63
N ASP A 465 -8.91 6.84 9.31
CA ASP A 465 -7.68 7.60 9.02
C ASP A 465 -6.91 8.00 10.29
N ILE A 466 -5.72 8.56 10.08
CA ILE A 466 -4.80 8.96 11.17
C ILE A 466 -5.39 10.00 12.14
N ASP A 467 -6.36 10.80 11.70
CA ASP A 467 -7.05 11.78 12.57
C ASP A 467 -8.21 11.12 13.36
N GLY A 468 -8.67 9.95 12.91
CA GLY A 468 -9.74 9.16 13.52
C GLY A 468 -11.05 9.17 12.74
N THR A 469 -11.05 9.70 11.52
CA THR A 469 -12.24 9.77 10.66
C THR A 469 -12.54 8.41 10.06
N ILE A 470 -13.76 7.90 10.28
CA ILE A 470 -14.27 6.73 9.55
C ILE A 470 -14.65 7.20 8.14
N PHE A 471 -13.88 6.82 7.13
CA PHE A 471 -14.10 7.22 5.72
C PHE A 471 -14.68 6.12 4.82
N ASP A 472 -14.69 4.87 5.30
CA ASP A 472 -15.45 3.77 4.70
C ASP A 472 -15.99 2.85 5.81
N SER A 473 -17.17 2.27 5.59
CA SER A 473 -17.80 1.30 6.49
C SER A 473 -18.52 0.25 5.66
N PHE A 474 -18.39 -1.02 6.06
CA PHE A 474 -18.89 -2.14 5.28
C PHE A 474 -19.28 -3.34 6.16
N VAL A 475 -20.09 -4.23 5.59
CA VAL A 475 -20.41 -5.52 6.19
C VAL A 475 -20.07 -6.62 5.19
N ILE A 476 -19.36 -7.65 5.63
CA ILE A 476 -19.26 -8.93 4.93
C ILE A 476 -20.21 -9.87 5.67
N ASP A 477 -21.23 -10.37 4.98
CA ASP A 477 -22.21 -11.32 5.50
C ASP A 477 -21.88 -12.73 4.97
N LYS A 478 -21.85 -13.76 5.83
CA LYS A 478 -21.52 -15.14 5.42
C LYS A 478 -22.63 -15.81 4.62
N LYS A 479 -23.89 -15.46 4.89
CA LYS A 479 -25.08 -16.18 4.39
C LYS A 479 -25.70 -15.53 3.16
N SER A 480 -25.43 -14.26 2.92
CA SER A 480 -26.03 -13.46 1.85
C SER A 480 -25.12 -13.39 0.60
N PRO A 481 -25.49 -13.99 -0.55
CA PRO A 481 -24.74 -13.82 -1.80
C PRO A 481 -24.91 -12.40 -2.34
N SER A 482 -23.85 -11.85 -2.93
CA SER A 482 -23.87 -10.47 -3.44
C SER A 482 -24.83 -10.25 -4.61
N SER A 483 -25.32 -9.02 -4.76
CA SER A 483 -26.16 -8.63 -5.89
C SER A 483 -25.38 -8.68 -7.23
N PRO A 484 -26.05 -8.69 -8.40
CA PRO A 484 -25.35 -8.65 -9.69
C PRO A 484 -24.42 -7.44 -9.86
N GLU A 485 -24.75 -6.31 -9.24
CA GLU A 485 -23.92 -5.09 -9.28
C GLU A 485 -22.78 -5.10 -8.27
N GLU A 486 -22.73 -6.06 -7.35
CA GLU A 486 -21.74 -6.16 -6.26
C GLU A 486 -20.90 -7.43 -6.31
N PHE A 487 -21.09 -8.26 -7.35
CA PHE A 487 -20.34 -9.49 -7.60
C PHE A 487 -19.50 -9.36 -8.87
N ILE A 488 -18.22 -9.70 -8.80
CA ILE A 488 -17.28 -9.76 -9.91
C ILE A 488 -17.05 -11.23 -10.27
N ALA A 489 -17.45 -11.64 -11.48
CA ALA A 489 -17.13 -12.97 -12.00
C ALA A 489 -15.63 -13.04 -12.31
N TYR A 490 -14.91 -13.99 -11.69
CA TYR A 490 -13.48 -14.17 -11.92
C TYR A 490 -13.18 -14.55 -13.39
N GLU A 491 -14.10 -15.28 -14.02
CA GLU A 491 -14.14 -15.63 -15.44
C GLU A 491 -13.95 -14.42 -16.36
N GLY A 492 -14.53 -13.27 -16.02
CA GLY A 492 -14.39 -12.04 -16.79
C GLY A 492 -12.94 -11.57 -16.91
N TYR A 493 -12.07 -11.90 -15.95
CA TYR A 493 -10.64 -11.59 -16.04
C TYR A 493 -9.84 -12.63 -16.82
N LEU A 494 -10.32 -13.88 -16.90
CA LEU A 494 -9.77 -14.87 -17.81
C LEU A 494 -10.08 -14.46 -19.27
N LEU A 495 -11.31 -13.98 -19.52
CA LEU A 495 -11.70 -13.37 -20.80
C LEU A 495 -10.85 -12.13 -21.13
N GLU A 496 -10.71 -11.15 -20.23
CA GLU A 496 -9.89 -9.94 -20.49
C GLU A 496 -8.42 -10.31 -20.84
N ARG A 497 -7.86 -11.30 -20.14
CA ARG A 497 -6.51 -11.84 -20.39
C ARG A 497 -6.39 -12.48 -21.77
N ASP A 498 -7.32 -13.35 -22.13
CA ASP A 498 -7.23 -14.22 -23.31
C ASP A 498 -7.71 -13.52 -24.59
N LEU A 499 -8.74 -12.66 -24.51
CA LEU A 499 -9.12 -11.72 -25.56
C LEU A 499 -7.97 -10.77 -25.87
N GLY A 500 -7.33 -10.21 -24.84
CA GLY A 500 -6.13 -9.40 -24.99
C GLY A 500 -4.96 -10.16 -25.63
N ALA A 501 -4.84 -11.47 -25.39
CA ALA A 501 -3.84 -12.33 -26.04
C ALA A 501 -4.16 -12.64 -27.50
N ALA A 502 -5.43 -12.86 -27.85
CA ALA A 502 -5.87 -13.09 -29.22
C ALA A 502 -5.73 -11.82 -30.09
N ILE A 503 -6.17 -10.65 -29.60
CA ILE A 503 -6.03 -9.37 -30.32
C ILE A 503 -4.56 -9.05 -30.66
N ARG A 504 -3.61 -9.44 -29.79
CA ARG A 504 -2.17 -9.28 -30.10
C ARG A 504 -1.74 -10.05 -31.36
N LYS A 505 -2.36 -11.20 -31.66
CA LYS A 505 -2.05 -12.05 -32.83
C LYS A 505 -2.64 -11.57 -34.16
N LEU A 506 -3.70 -10.74 -34.13
CA LEU A 506 -4.36 -10.23 -35.35
C LEU A 506 -3.37 -9.53 -36.32
N PRO A 507 -3.69 -9.42 -37.62
CA PRO A 507 -2.88 -8.65 -38.57
C PRO A 507 -2.68 -7.19 -38.13
N THR A 508 -1.65 -6.55 -38.66
CA THR A 508 -1.34 -5.14 -38.41
C THR A 508 -1.19 -4.41 -39.74
N VAL A 509 -1.98 -3.36 -39.93
CA VAL A 509 -2.18 -2.69 -41.22
C VAL A 509 -1.23 -1.49 -41.36
N PRO A 510 -0.45 -1.35 -42.44
CA PRO A 510 0.32 -0.15 -42.70
C PRO A 510 -0.59 1.07 -42.88
N ALA A 511 -0.28 2.19 -42.21
CA ALA A 511 -1.07 3.42 -42.28
C ALA A 511 -1.17 4.03 -43.70
N SER A 512 -0.27 3.64 -44.61
CA SER A 512 -0.27 4.04 -46.02
C SER A 512 -1.11 3.14 -46.94
N LYS A 513 -1.74 2.08 -46.42
CA LYS A 513 -2.53 1.14 -47.23
C LYS A 513 -3.97 1.65 -47.41
N SER A 514 -4.38 1.92 -48.65
CA SER A 514 -5.79 2.00 -49.05
C SER A 514 -6.35 0.62 -49.39
N GLY A 515 -7.68 0.47 -49.37
CA GLY A 515 -8.32 -0.82 -49.63
C GLY A 515 -7.96 -1.85 -48.57
N VAL A 516 -8.24 -1.50 -47.30
CA VAL A 516 -8.01 -2.38 -46.16
C VAL A 516 -9.20 -3.31 -46.02
N GLU A 517 -8.91 -4.59 -45.97
CA GLU A 517 -9.83 -5.65 -45.62
C GLU A 517 -9.12 -6.54 -44.59
N ILE A 518 -9.82 -6.83 -43.50
CA ILE A 518 -9.47 -7.83 -42.49
C ILE A 518 -10.70 -8.73 -42.39
N ASP A 519 -10.51 -10.03 -42.51
CA ASP A 519 -11.55 -11.03 -42.28
C ASP A 519 -10.95 -12.16 -41.44
N GLU A 520 -11.00 -11.97 -40.14
CA GLU A 520 -10.31 -12.79 -39.13
C GLU A 520 -11.33 -13.28 -38.09
N THR A 521 -11.04 -14.37 -37.38
CA THR A 521 -11.83 -14.79 -36.22
C THR A 521 -10.94 -14.92 -35.00
N ILE A 522 -11.27 -14.16 -33.95
CA ILE A 522 -10.73 -14.37 -32.62
C ILE A 522 -11.40 -15.62 -32.05
N GLU A 523 -10.62 -16.64 -31.71
CA GLU A 523 -11.03 -17.75 -30.85
C GLU A 523 -10.43 -17.57 -29.45
N ILE A 524 -11.27 -17.65 -28.41
CA ILE A 524 -10.84 -17.69 -26.99
C ILE A 524 -11.59 -18.79 -26.24
N PRO A 525 -11.00 -19.43 -25.20
CA PRO A 525 -11.72 -20.37 -24.36
C PRO A 525 -12.90 -19.69 -23.66
N ASN A 526 -14.04 -20.37 -23.52
CA ASN A 526 -15.07 -19.97 -22.56
C ASN A 526 -14.68 -20.46 -21.15
N PRO A 527 -14.46 -19.55 -20.17
CA PRO A 527 -14.21 -19.94 -18.79
C PRO A 527 -15.50 -20.20 -17.98
N PHE A 528 -16.67 -19.76 -18.44
CA PHE A 528 -17.93 -19.93 -17.70
C PHE A 528 -18.36 -21.39 -17.61
N GLN A 529 -18.76 -21.81 -16.42
CA GLN A 529 -19.24 -23.17 -16.12
C GLN A 529 -20.77 -23.28 -16.19
N ALA A 530 -21.43 -22.30 -16.80
CA ALA A 530 -22.87 -22.27 -17.07
C ALA A 530 -23.13 -21.53 -18.39
N GLN A 531 -24.28 -21.80 -19.01
CA GLN A 531 -24.71 -21.11 -20.22
C GLN A 531 -24.81 -19.60 -19.96
N VAL A 532 -24.21 -18.80 -20.85
CA VAL A 532 -24.30 -17.34 -20.81
C VAL A 532 -24.79 -16.80 -22.13
N ARG A 533 -25.53 -15.69 -22.08
CA ARG A 533 -25.89 -14.92 -23.27
C ARG A 533 -24.79 -13.92 -23.57
N MET A 534 -24.20 -14.02 -24.75
CA MET A 534 -23.13 -13.15 -25.23
C MET A 534 -23.67 -12.27 -26.37
N GLU A 535 -23.35 -10.98 -26.33
CA GLU A 535 -23.64 -10.04 -27.41
C GLU A 535 -22.39 -9.25 -27.82
N LEU A 536 -22.18 -9.09 -29.13
CA LEU A 536 -21.05 -8.35 -29.72
C LEU A 536 -21.59 -7.14 -30.50
N THR A 537 -21.35 -5.95 -29.96
CA THR A 537 -21.69 -4.67 -30.59
C THR A 537 -20.45 -4.05 -31.22
N TRP A 538 -20.53 -3.70 -32.51
CA TRP A 538 -19.52 -2.92 -33.20
C TRP A 538 -19.89 -1.44 -33.23
N HIS A 539 -18.91 -0.58 -32.93
CA HIS A 539 -18.99 0.86 -33.08
C HIS A 539 -18.12 1.25 -34.28
N SER A 540 -18.77 1.55 -35.42
CA SER A 540 -18.08 1.94 -36.64
C SER A 540 -17.80 3.44 -36.69
N THR A 541 -16.71 3.78 -37.35
CA THR A 541 -16.21 5.13 -37.55
C THR A 541 -16.23 5.51 -39.04
N ASN A 542 -15.92 6.76 -39.37
CA ASN A 542 -15.97 7.29 -40.73
C ASN A 542 -15.29 6.36 -41.77
N GLY A 543 -16.02 5.96 -42.80
CA GLY A 543 -15.52 5.16 -43.92
C GLY A 543 -15.37 3.66 -43.66
N TRP A 544 -15.49 3.18 -42.41
CA TRP A 544 -15.38 1.76 -42.10
C TRP A 544 -16.71 1.03 -42.23
N LEU A 545 -16.66 -0.10 -42.94
CA LEU A 545 -17.70 -1.13 -42.97
C LEU A 545 -17.33 -2.21 -41.95
N VAL A 546 -18.21 -2.40 -40.97
CA VAL A 546 -18.12 -3.43 -39.91
C VAL A 546 -19.31 -4.39 -40.03
N PRO A 547 -19.32 -5.55 -39.36
CA PRO A 547 -20.46 -6.45 -39.39
C PRO A 547 -21.69 -5.77 -38.77
N SER A 548 -22.85 -5.89 -39.42
CA SER A 548 -24.13 -5.52 -38.78
C SER A 548 -24.30 -6.36 -37.51
N ARG A 549 -24.43 -5.67 -36.35
CA ARG A 549 -24.64 -6.21 -34.99
C ARG A 549 -25.00 -7.69 -34.97
N THR A 550 -24.04 -8.54 -34.63
CA THR A 550 -24.30 -9.97 -34.42
C THR A 550 -25.30 -10.10 -33.28
N GLY A 551 -26.43 -10.76 -33.56
CA GLY A 551 -27.48 -10.94 -32.57
C GLY A 551 -26.97 -11.72 -31.35
N PRO A 552 -27.61 -11.55 -30.17
CA PRO A 552 -27.18 -12.22 -28.96
C PRO A 552 -27.22 -13.75 -29.16
N ALA A 553 -26.11 -14.41 -28.83
CA ALA A 553 -25.95 -15.86 -28.87
C ALA A 553 -25.96 -16.42 -27.44
N LEU A 554 -26.48 -17.64 -27.27
CA LEU A 554 -26.20 -18.44 -26.07
C LEU A 554 -24.88 -19.19 -26.33
N ILE A 555 -23.98 -19.17 -25.36
CA ILE A 555 -22.69 -19.87 -25.38
C ILE A 555 -22.72 -20.95 -24.32
N GLU A 556 -22.43 -22.19 -24.70
CA GLU A 556 -22.45 -23.33 -23.78
C GLU A 556 -21.16 -23.46 -22.95
N PRO A 557 -21.21 -24.11 -21.76
CA PRO A 557 -20.03 -24.38 -20.94
C PRO A 557 -18.92 -25.10 -21.75
N GLY A 558 -17.73 -24.50 -21.79
CA GLY A 558 -16.58 -25.05 -22.52
C GLY A 558 -16.60 -24.87 -24.04
N GLU A 559 -17.64 -24.26 -24.63
CA GLU A 559 -17.65 -23.90 -26.05
C GLU A 559 -16.60 -22.81 -26.36
N THR A 560 -15.84 -22.93 -27.44
CA THR A 560 -14.91 -21.86 -27.86
C THR A 560 -15.69 -20.60 -28.28
N ILE A 561 -15.48 -19.49 -27.57
CA ILE A 561 -16.04 -18.18 -27.96
C ILE A 561 -15.37 -17.72 -29.26
N ARG A 562 -16.19 -17.46 -30.27
CA ARG A 562 -15.78 -16.97 -31.59
C ARG A 562 -16.26 -15.56 -31.82
N ILE A 563 -15.32 -14.65 -32.08
CA ILE A 563 -15.56 -13.22 -32.29
C ILE A 563 -15.07 -12.88 -33.71
N PRO A 564 -15.98 -12.72 -34.70
CA PRO A 564 -15.60 -12.37 -36.06
C PRO A 564 -15.14 -10.91 -36.14
N VAL A 565 -14.01 -10.69 -36.81
CA VAL A 565 -13.34 -9.39 -37.04
C VAL A 565 -13.30 -9.17 -38.56
N THR A 566 -14.47 -8.96 -39.15
CA THR A 566 -14.67 -8.74 -40.58
C THR A 566 -14.89 -7.25 -40.85
N VAL A 567 -13.84 -6.52 -41.20
CA VAL A 567 -13.84 -5.04 -41.30
C VAL A 567 -13.14 -4.55 -42.56
N LYS A 568 -13.74 -3.55 -43.23
CA LYS A 568 -13.30 -3.05 -44.54
C LYS A 568 -13.30 -1.52 -44.60
N THR A 569 -12.32 -0.91 -45.26
CA THR A 569 -12.36 0.52 -45.65
C THR A 569 -11.61 0.76 -46.95
N SER A 570 -12.15 1.62 -47.81
CA SER A 570 -11.50 2.10 -49.04
C SER A 570 -10.67 3.37 -48.84
N GLN A 571 -10.75 4.00 -47.66
CA GLN A 571 -10.09 5.27 -47.38
C GLN A 571 -8.57 5.14 -47.21
N GLN A 572 -7.85 6.26 -47.34
CA GLN A 572 -6.42 6.37 -47.04
C GLN A 572 -6.15 6.79 -45.59
N GLN A 573 -7.03 7.60 -45.00
CA GLN A 573 -7.05 7.84 -43.56
C GLN A 573 -7.75 6.64 -42.91
N LEU A 574 -6.99 5.83 -42.16
CA LEU A 574 -7.51 4.62 -41.51
C LEU A 574 -8.06 4.87 -40.10
N TYR A 575 -7.89 6.09 -39.59
CA TYR A 575 -8.38 6.52 -38.29
C TYR A 575 -9.60 7.45 -38.42
N PRO A 576 -10.44 7.57 -37.38
CA PRO A 576 -10.46 6.69 -36.20
C PRO A 576 -10.83 5.25 -36.58
N VAL A 577 -10.27 4.25 -35.89
CA VAL A 577 -10.58 2.83 -36.17
C VAL A 577 -11.80 2.33 -35.40
N PRO A 578 -12.61 1.41 -35.96
CA PRO A 578 -13.72 0.78 -35.26
C PRO A 578 -13.32 0.13 -33.93
N THR A 579 -14.25 0.21 -32.97
CA THR A 579 -14.14 -0.43 -31.66
C THR A 579 -15.26 -1.45 -31.49
N ALA A 580 -15.08 -2.40 -30.59
CA ALA A 580 -16.05 -3.44 -30.33
C ALA A 580 -16.29 -3.62 -28.83
N ARG A 581 -17.53 -3.90 -28.45
CA ARG A 581 -17.95 -4.23 -27.10
C ARG A 581 -18.50 -5.64 -27.06
N LEU A 582 -18.00 -6.44 -26.13
CA LEU A 582 -18.57 -7.73 -25.76
C LEU A 582 -19.34 -7.58 -24.45
N THR A 583 -20.59 -8.04 -24.38
CA THR A 583 -21.42 -8.02 -23.17
C THR A 583 -21.97 -9.40 -22.85
N PHE A 584 -21.97 -9.77 -21.56
CA PHE A 584 -22.49 -11.04 -21.05
C PHE A 584 -23.69 -10.84 -20.13
N SER A 585 -24.68 -11.72 -20.23
CA SER A 585 -25.91 -11.71 -19.42
C SER A 585 -26.41 -13.15 -19.16
N LEU A 586 -27.44 -13.27 -18.33
CA LEU A 586 -28.22 -14.50 -18.19
C LEU A 586 -28.96 -14.81 -19.52
N PRO A 587 -29.40 -16.07 -19.76
CA PRO A 587 -30.08 -16.45 -20.99
C PRO A 587 -31.34 -15.60 -21.33
N ASP A 588 -32.11 -15.23 -20.31
CA ASP A 588 -33.25 -14.29 -20.41
C ASP A 588 -32.84 -12.85 -20.80
N GLY A 589 -31.62 -12.43 -20.46
CA GLY A 589 -31.06 -11.10 -20.68
C GLY A 589 -30.80 -10.30 -19.40
N GLU A 590 -31.11 -10.84 -18.21
CA GLU A 590 -30.81 -10.17 -16.94
C GLU A 590 -29.31 -10.13 -16.63
N LYS A 591 -28.89 -9.17 -15.80
CA LYS A 591 -27.48 -9.00 -15.43
C LYS A 591 -27.02 -10.09 -14.47
N ALA A 592 -25.96 -10.80 -14.85
CA ALA A 592 -25.39 -11.87 -14.05
C ALA A 592 -24.38 -11.36 -12.99
N PHE A 593 -23.49 -10.44 -13.38
CA PHE A 593 -22.35 -9.95 -12.61
C PHE A 593 -21.87 -8.56 -13.08
N ARG A 594 -21.04 -7.88 -12.29
CA ARG A 594 -20.66 -6.46 -12.47
C ARG A 594 -19.68 -6.17 -13.60
N ASN A 595 -18.79 -7.12 -13.90
CA ASN A 595 -17.82 -7.06 -14.99
C ASN A 595 -18.33 -7.80 -16.24
N ASP A 596 -19.55 -7.47 -16.64
CA ASP A 596 -20.30 -8.00 -17.78
C ASP A 596 -19.82 -7.46 -19.14
N ALA A 597 -19.25 -6.24 -19.18
CA ALA A 597 -18.88 -5.54 -20.42
C ALA A 597 -17.35 -5.40 -20.64
N PHE A 598 -16.90 -5.69 -21.86
CA PHE A 598 -15.51 -5.60 -22.31
C PHE A 598 -15.39 -4.78 -23.60
N ASP A 599 -14.78 -3.60 -23.50
CA ASP A 599 -14.42 -2.76 -24.65
C ASP A 599 -13.05 -3.17 -25.20
N PHE A 600 -12.98 -3.45 -26.51
CA PHE A 600 -11.76 -3.90 -27.17
C PHE A 600 -11.53 -3.28 -28.56
N TYR A 601 -10.26 -3.30 -28.97
CA TYR A 601 -9.74 -2.57 -30.13
C TYR A 601 -8.99 -3.57 -31.03
N PRO A 602 -9.69 -4.28 -31.94
CA PRO A 602 -9.09 -5.39 -32.69
C PRO A 602 -8.20 -4.93 -33.85
N ILE A 603 -8.48 -3.75 -34.43
CA ILE A 603 -7.73 -3.22 -35.57
C ILE A 603 -6.45 -2.54 -35.08
N LYS A 604 -5.29 -3.03 -35.54
CA LYS A 604 -3.99 -2.42 -35.29
C LYS A 604 -3.48 -1.75 -36.56
N VAL A 605 -3.40 -0.42 -36.57
CA VAL A 605 -2.73 0.35 -37.63
C VAL A 605 -1.30 0.67 -37.19
N ARG A 606 -0.33 0.61 -38.13
CA ARG A 606 1.09 0.94 -37.89
C ARG A 606 1.58 1.93 -38.94
N THR A 607 2.02 3.09 -38.48
CA THR A 607 2.86 3.99 -39.27
C THR A 607 4.32 3.55 -39.17
N SER A 608 5.08 3.67 -40.25
CA SER A 608 6.53 3.43 -40.29
C SER A 608 7.24 4.64 -40.90
N THR A 609 8.28 5.11 -40.23
CA THR A 609 9.06 6.28 -40.66
C THR A 609 10.53 5.99 -40.37
N GLU A 610 11.39 6.07 -41.39
CA GLU A 610 12.83 6.05 -41.18
C GLU A 610 13.30 7.39 -40.64
N LEU A 611 14.10 7.38 -39.57
CA LEU A 611 14.58 8.59 -38.90
C LEU A 611 16.06 8.43 -38.57
N VAL A 612 16.89 9.33 -39.11
CA VAL A 612 18.31 9.40 -38.77
C VAL A 612 18.46 10.13 -37.44
N ALA A 613 18.99 9.46 -36.41
CA ALA A 613 19.30 10.08 -35.14
C ALA A 613 20.51 11.05 -35.29
N PRO A 614 20.32 12.37 -35.13
CA PRO A 614 21.41 13.35 -35.20
C PRO A 614 22.36 13.20 -34.01
N SER A 615 23.63 13.55 -34.22
CA SER A 615 24.62 13.58 -33.14
C SER A 615 24.36 14.77 -32.22
N MET A 616 24.35 14.54 -30.91
CA MET A 616 24.14 15.59 -29.91
C MET A 616 25.43 15.93 -29.19
N ASP A 617 25.66 17.22 -28.92
CA ASP A 617 26.89 17.72 -28.28
C ASP A 617 26.96 17.33 -26.79
N GLN A 618 25.79 17.25 -26.15
CA GLN A 618 25.59 16.94 -24.74
C GLN A 618 24.54 15.83 -24.59
N ALA A 619 24.51 15.16 -23.43
CA ALA A 619 23.47 14.18 -23.12
C ALA A 619 22.21 14.93 -22.65
N PRO A 620 21.04 14.73 -23.29
CA PRO A 620 19.80 15.41 -22.93
C PRO A 620 19.26 14.92 -21.59
N THR A 621 18.48 15.78 -20.92
CA THR A 621 17.70 15.38 -19.73
C THR A 621 16.55 14.47 -20.16
N ILE A 622 16.29 13.39 -19.41
CA ILE A 622 15.21 12.43 -19.71
C ILE A 622 14.14 12.51 -18.61
N ASP A 623 13.43 13.63 -18.59
CA ASP A 623 12.37 13.99 -17.64
C ASP A 623 10.98 14.14 -18.31
N GLY A 624 10.95 14.27 -19.64
CA GLY A 624 9.75 14.48 -20.46
C GLY A 624 9.65 15.89 -21.04
N ASP A 625 10.50 16.85 -20.64
CA ASP A 625 10.50 18.18 -21.23
C ASP A 625 11.34 18.24 -22.51
N LEU A 626 10.65 18.25 -23.64
CA LEU A 626 11.24 18.37 -24.97
C LEU A 626 11.52 19.82 -25.41
N SER A 627 11.50 20.78 -24.47
CA SER A 627 11.75 22.21 -24.71
C SER A 627 13.24 22.60 -24.67
N ASP A 628 14.12 21.75 -24.10
CA ASP A 628 15.55 22.07 -23.95
C ASP A 628 16.30 22.13 -25.30
N GLU A 629 17.45 22.84 -25.33
CA GLU A 629 18.25 23.07 -26.54
C GLU A 629 18.94 21.79 -27.09
N THR A 630 19.08 20.75 -26.28
CA THR A 630 19.59 19.44 -26.69
C THR A 630 18.50 18.67 -27.42
N TRP A 631 17.28 18.64 -26.86
CA TRP A 631 16.10 18.07 -27.51
C TRP A 631 15.72 18.84 -28.78
N LYS A 632 15.84 20.16 -28.83
CA LYS A 632 15.61 20.94 -30.08
C LYS A 632 16.46 20.46 -31.25
N LYS A 633 17.69 19.97 -31.01
CA LYS A 633 18.58 19.37 -32.02
C LYS A 633 18.25 17.92 -32.37
N ALA A 634 17.47 17.22 -31.54
CA ALA A 634 17.03 15.85 -31.80
C ALA A 634 15.91 15.81 -32.85
N ALA A 635 15.92 14.79 -33.72
CA ALA A 635 14.95 14.64 -34.79
C ALA A 635 13.55 14.36 -34.22
N ARG A 636 12.53 15.07 -34.72
CA ARG A 636 11.13 14.86 -34.34
C ARG A 636 10.64 13.53 -34.88
N VAL A 637 10.08 12.70 -34.00
CA VAL A 637 9.34 11.49 -34.36
C VAL A 637 7.88 11.92 -34.56
N SER A 638 7.50 12.18 -35.81
CA SER A 638 6.12 12.55 -36.16
C SER A 638 5.21 11.33 -36.07
N ALA A 639 4.43 11.22 -35.00
CA ALA A 639 3.34 10.26 -34.89
C ALA A 639 2.03 10.94 -35.28
N PHE A 640 1.33 10.40 -36.29
CA PHE A 640 -0.09 10.72 -36.44
C PHE A 640 -0.84 10.17 -35.23
N VAL A 641 -1.43 11.07 -34.44
CA VAL A 641 -2.39 10.73 -33.40
C VAL A 641 -3.74 11.21 -33.87
N ASP A 642 -4.48 10.29 -34.46
CA ASP A 642 -5.90 10.42 -34.70
C ASP A 642 -6.58 9.42 -33.75
N VAL A 643 -7.40 9.93 -32.81
CA VAL A 643 -7.73 9.22 -31.56
C VAL A 643 -8.70 8.08 -31.84
N GLN A 644 -8.61 6.95 -31.13
CA GLN A 644 -9.55 5.84 -31.33
C GLN A 644 -10.95 6.14 -30.78
N GLY A 645 -11.80 6.82 -31.56
CA GLY A 645 -13.22 7.08 -31.27
C GLY A 645 -13.81 8.24 -32.09
N ASP A 646 -15.06 8.60 -31.82
CA ASP A 646 -15.86 9.57 -32.61
C ASP A 646 -15.51 11.05 -32.38
N ARG A 647 -14.22 11.42 -32.27
CA ARG A 647 -13.76 12.80 -32.07
C ARG A 647 -12.48 13.12 -32.81
N GLU A 648 -12.46 14.32 -33.42
CA GLU A 648 -11.27 14.99 -33.93
C GLU A 648 -10.12 15.00 -32.89
N PRO A 649 -8.86 14.82 -33.30
CA PRO A 649 -7.73 14.73 -32.38
C PRO A 649 -7.28 16.10 -31.86
N GLU A 650 -7.80 16.51 -30.70
CA GLU A 650 -7.28 17.65 -29.91
C GLU A 650 -5.93 17.32 -29.23
N ARG A 651 -5.08 16.47 -29.82
CA ARG A 651 -3.86 15.91 -29.19
C ARG A 651 -2.76 15.62 -30.21
N GLU A 652 -1.51 15.95 -29.87
CA GLU A 652 -0.33 15.55 -30.64
C GLU A 652 0.66 14.75 -29.76
N ILE A 653 1.22 13.64 -30.29
CA ILE A 653 2.40 13.01 -29.68
C ILE A 653 3.66 13.58 -30.35
N VAL A 654 4.47 14.28 -29.55
CA VAL A 654 5.78 14.76 -29.96
C VAL A 654 6.82 13.81 -29.38
N GLY A 655 7.34 12.92 -30.22
CA GLY A 655 8.54 12.15 -29.92
C GLY A 655 9.81 12.85 -30.43
N ARG A 656 10.97 12.53 -29.84
CA ARG A 656 12.29 12.97 -30.30
C ARG A 656 13.34 11.86 -30.16
N ILE A 657 14.29 11.83 -31.10
CA ILE A 657 15.38 10.85 -31.15
C ILE A 657 16.73 11.51 -31.49
N GLY A 658 17.80 11.11 -30.81
CA GLY A 658 19.16 11.60 -31.01
C GLY A 658 20.22 10.62 -30.50
N ARG A 659 21.50 10.83 -30.81
CA ARG A 659 22.59 9.92 -30.41
C ARG A 659 23.81 10.66 -29.86
N ARG A 660 24.51 10.06 -28.90
CA ARG A 660 25.78 10.55 -28.35
C ARG A 660 26.54 9.39 -27.68
N ASP A 661 27.87 9.37 -27.77
CA ASP A 661 28.73 8.40 -27.06
C ASP A 661 28.33 6.91 -27.25
N GLN A 662 27.95 6.53 -28.49
CA GLN A 662 27.36 5.23 -28.88
C GLN A 662 25.98 4.91 -28.29
N MET A 663 25.42 5.78 -27.44
CA MET A 663 24.08 5.67 -26.87
C MET A 663 23.03 6.31 -27.80
N LEU A 664 21.86 5.67 -27.88
CA LEU A 664 20.65 6.22 -28.51
C LEU A 664 19.73 6.79 -27.42
N TYR A 665 19.28 8.03 -27.61
CA TYR A 665 18.40 8.76 -26.70
C TYR A 665 17.04 8.94 -27.36
N VAL A 666 15.98 8.63 -26.61
CA VAL A 666 14.59 8.68 -27.08
C VAL A 666 13.74 9.25 -25.94
N SER A 667 12.88 10.21 -26.26
CA SER A 667 11.90 10.77 -25.33
C SER A 667 10.64 11.17 -26.09
N ALA A 668 9.50 11.24 -25.42
CA ALA A 668 8.22 11.58 -26.03
C ALA A 668 7.24 12.14 -25.01
N ARG A 669 6.39 13.08 -25.44
CA ARG A 669 5.29 13.66 -24.66
C ARG A 669 4.00 13.69 -25.48
N ILE A 670 2.87 13.82 -24.77
CA ILE A 670 1.56 14.07 -25.37
C ILE A 670 1.19 15.53 -25.07
N GLU A 671 0.83 16.30 -26.09
CA GLU A 671 0.42 17.70 -26.01
C GLU A 671 -1.09 17.80 -26.24
N ALA A 672 -1.78 18.68 -25.50
CA ALA A 672 -3.22 18.91 -25.60
C ALA A 672 -3.57 20.37 -25.21
N PRO A 673 -4.64 20.98 -25.77
CA PRO A 673 -5.09 22.32 -25.39
C PRO A 673 -5.50 22.43 -23.91
N ALA A 674 -5.32 23.61 -23.32
CA ALA A 674 -5.62 23.86 -21.90
C ALA A 674 -7.08 23.53 -21.51
N ALA A 675 -8.07 23.85 -22.34
CA ALA A 675 -9.47 23.51 -22.10
C ALA A 675 -9.74 21.99 -22.04
N VAL A 676 -8.95 21.19 -22.77
CA VAL A 676 -8.99 19.72 -22.67
C VAL A 676 -8.43 19.30 -21.32
N MET A 677 -7.27 19.82 -20.92
CA MET A 677 -6.63 19.53 -19.63
C MET A 677 -7.56 19.85 -18.45
N GLU A 678 -8.13 21.06 -18.42
CA GLU A 678 -9.06 21.53 -17.38
C GLU A 678 -10.36 20.70 -17.31
N SER A 679 -10.81 20.09 -18.41
CA SER A 679 -12.01 19.25 -18.44
C SER A 679 -11.88 17.87 -17.76
N GLY A 680 -10.80 17.66 -16.99
CA GLY A 680 -10.52 16.39 -16.28
C GLY A 680 -9.89 15.32 -17.17
N TYR A 681 -9.32 15.70 -18.32
CA TYR A 681 -8.58 14.78 -19.21
C TYR A 681 -7.08 14.68 -18.89
N GLU A 682 -6.61 15.32 -17.81
CA GLU A 682 -5.29 15.13 -17.23
C GLU A 682 -5.07 13.75 -16.61
N GLY A 683 -3.79 13.39 -16.46
CA GLY A 683 -3.33 12.39 -15.50
C GLY A 683 -3.38 10.94 -15.97
N ARG A 684 -2.78 10.07 -15.14
CA ARG A 684 -2.66 8.62 -15.39
C ARG A 684 -4.00 7.88 -15.34
N ASP A 685 -5.08 8.53 -14.89
CA ASP A 685 -6.18 7.86 -14.20
C ASP A 685 -7.53 7.96 -14.94
N ASN A 686 -7.54 8.66 -16.09
CA ASN A 686 -8.71 8.87 -16.93
C ASN A 686 -9.22 7.55 -17.57
N SER A 687 -10.48 7.20 -17.32
CA SER A 687 -11.15 6.01 -17.88
C SER A 687 -11.70 6.20 -19.31
N ARG A 688 -11.71 7.43 -19.82
CA ARG A 688 -12.07 7.83 -21.19
C ARG A 688 -10.87 8.18 -22.07
N ALA A 689 -9.64 8.13 -21.55
CA ALA A 689 -8.49 7.90 -22.42
C ALA A 689 -8.65 6.49 -23.02
N PRO A 690 -8.57 6.30 -24.36
CA PRO A 690 -8.65 4.99 -24.96
C PRO A 690 -7.70 4.03 -24.25
N ARG A 691 -8.19 2.84 -23.83
CA ARG A 691 -7.46 1.94 -22.93
C ARG A 691 -6.15 1.39 -23.50
N ASN A 692 -5.84 1.70 -24.77
CA ASN A 692 -4.66 1.30 -25.52
C ASN A 692 -3.96 2.47 -26.24
N ASP A 693 -4.11 3.73 -25.78
CA ASP A 693 -3.32 4.87 -26.26
C ASP A 693 -1.83 4.70 -25.81
N HIS A 694 -1.11 3.88 -26.59
CA HIS A 694 0.32 3.61 -26.41
C HIS A 694 1.08 3.67 -27.74
N PHE A 695 2.00 4.60 -27.86
CA PHE A 695 2.88 4.73 -29.01
C PHE A 695 4.09 3.81 -28.85
N ARG A 696 4.21 2.79 -29.72
CA ARG A 696 5.36 1.86 -29.72
C ARG A 696 6.43 2.33 -30.67
N VAL A 697 7.54 2.83 -30.13
CA VAL A 697 8.76 3.07 -30.90
C VAL A 697 9.48 1.74 -31.06
N HIS A 698 9.40 1.16 -32.26
CA HIS A 698 10.20 -0.01 -32.64
C HIS A 698 11.52 0.49 -33.26
N LEU A 699 12.63 0.23 -32.59
CA LEU A 699 13.96 0.72 -32.92
C LEU A 699 14.87 -0.46 -33.31
N GLY A 700 15.08 -0.64 -34.61
CA GLY A 700 16.05 -1.60 -35.14
C GLY A 700 17.46 -1.04 -35.17
N SER A 701 18.46 -1.88 -34.88
CA SER A 701 19.89 -1.56 -35.01
C SER A 701 20.63 -2.81 -35.45
N GLY A 702 20.76 -2.99 -36.77
CA GLY A 702 21.08 -4.30 -37.35
C GLY A 702 19.96 -5.29 -37.03
N ASP A 703 20.32 -6.52 -36.69
CA ASP A 703 19.36 -7.60 -36.41
C ASP A 703 18.61 -7.44 -35.07
N THR A 704 19.05 -6.53 -34.19
CA THR A 704 18.43 -6.31 -32.87
C THR A 704 17.31 -5.27 -32.93
N ALA A 705 16.13 -5.62 -32.42
CA ALA A 705 14.98 -4.72 -32.30
C ALA A 705 14.64 -4.42 -30.82
N TYR A 706 14.50 -3.13 -30.48
CA TYR A 706 14.01 -2.66 -29.19
C TYR A 706 12.59 -2.09 -29.34
N THR A 707 11.74 -2.28 -28.33
CA THR A 707 10.38 -1.69 -28.30
C THR A 707 10.23 -0.79 -27.08
N ILE A 708 10.04 0.51 -27.30
CA ILE A 708 9.72 1.49 -26.25
C ILE A 708 8.22 1.77 -26.31
N LEU A 709 7.53 1.56 -25.21
CA LEU A 709 6.09 1.74 -25.03
C LEU A 709 5.84 3.11 -24.38
N VAL A 710 5.56 4.15 -25.17
CA VAL A 710 5.19 5.47 -24.67
C VAL A 710 3.69 5.47 -24.39
N THR A 711 3.29 5.65 -23.14
CA THR A 711 1.88 5.74 -22.74
C THR A 711 1.56 7.14 -22.19
N ALA A 712 0.28 7.46 -22.03
CA ALA A 712 -0.18 8.60 -21.22
C ALA A 712 0.25 8.53 -19.72
N ARG A 713 0.97 7.47 -19.31
CA ARG A 713 1.53 7.29 -17.96
C ARG A 713 3.06 7.43 -17.90
N GLY A 714 3.73 7.59 -19.04
CA GLY A 714 5.19 7.63 -19.20
C GLY A 714 5.71 6.54 -20.16
N PRO A 715 7.03 6.56 -20.47
CA PRO A 715 7.68 5.53 -21.27
C PRO A 715 8.06 4.29 -20.45
N GLU A 716 7.77 3.11 -21.00
CA GLU A 716 8.18 1.81 -20.47
C GLU A 716 9.01 1.06 -21.55
N LEU A 717 10.05 0.31 -21.16
CA LEU A 717 10.75 -0.58 -22.10
C LEU A 717 10.00 -1.91 -22.17
N ASP A 718 9.44 -2.25 -23.34
CA ASP A 718 8.71 -3.50 -23.51
C ASP A 718 9.67 -4.68 -23.76
N THR A 719 10.19 -5.23 -22.67
CA THR A 719 11.12 -6.37 -22.67
C THR A 719 10.47 -7.70 -23.08
N ARG A 720 9.13 -7.74 -23.25
CA ARG A 720 8.38 -8.96 -23.59
C ARG A 720 8.58 -9.42 -25.03
N GLY A 721 9.24 -8.61 -25.86
CA GLY A 721 9.65 -8.96 -27.23
C GLY A 721 10.89 -9.85 -27.32
N LYS A 722 11.59 -10.14 -26.21
CA LYS A 722 12.75 -11.04 -26.21
C LYS A 722 12.33 -12.51 -26.34
N ASN A 723 12.14 -12.98 -27.57
CA ASN A 723 12.17 -14.41 -27.90
C ASN A 723 12.38 -14.74 -29.40
N ASP A 724 12.46 -13.74 -30.28
CA ASP A 724 12.94 -13.88 -31.66
C ASP A 724 14.05 -12.84 -31.90
N ALA A 725 15.18 -13.29 -32.47
CA ALA A 725 16.49 -12.61 -32.56
C ALA A 725 17.24 -12.41 -31.22
#